data_AF-E3Q2B3-F1
#
_entry.id   AF-E3Q2B3-F1
#
_cell.length_a   1.000
_cell.length_b   1.000
_cell.length_c   1.000
_cell.angle_alpha   90.00
_cell.angle_beta   90.00
_cell.angle_gamma   90.00
#
_symmetry.space_group_name_H-M   'P 1'
#
loop_
_entity.id
_entity.type
_entity.pdbx_description
1 polymer ?
#
loop_
_entity_poly.entity_id
_entity_poly.type
_entity_poly.pdbx_seq_one_letter_code
_entity_poly.pdbx_strand_id
1 'polypeptide(L)'
;MGRPFASAVARALALAAIAVAAPAGSTPLRRQTSGDEACAELGRAYDEAALTDSTDNVVVKPSVAYRCLKSIPVDVERDVALVKYLRPWLEFQSTIGILPNPPEGYMYPGVDIFGGFDNITRSLESDGYESQLDFAVDLYRLINIKPRDGHLSWSSALNVLINFSTPALFVSISEDGVKTPKVYLYSDYERSLRQGYSASDVKSFDNSPVVDYLQQRSADNSRDQDPDAAYNEQLYSAAMANVGETAGATRYSHTTLNDESVIEFTNGTKVTVANTARILQDFSGIGSGSDVHYRFEVPGDDGRAEVRLNTSSPDFSPELEGYPTPFVLHEDRYISGYLFDGSPLEDTAVLAVNTFITRNISGVESSTATDDPIDFFRVASEFVETSRRQRKSKLIIDLQSNGGGLVANAVALYAILFPEAGRETHMNMRVRAHAALNWAGTTLEELGENLQRMPYPVGFAGFVDGDFRNFTNWKDFYGPDKLGDDEFSNIVQPETVEIGRTGIPGVLEIPEPWFRPEDTVIVTDGHCASACSYVVGMMMRELGVQVLAVGGRPLDAPMQGIGGTKGGPVIALQPYQRLYPILALYAEPPPDDIDVTPFVWPYPPLAGTSTNTWTVNSANIYPDDDLDGTPVQFRYEAANCKLYYTWDTVTNMTSLWSAVADVKWNGGKCVPGSTANEDGTMGTSRPGYSDKVVSSFKWPAGPGDVVGAGRSNNGGGGGGNGSGGGGGDENVAGSLRAGGSLLSFLMFTMVLVFVM
;
A
#
# COMPACT_ATOMS: atom_id res chain seq x y z
N MET A 1 -49.19 52.44 39.08
CA MET A 1 -48.80 52.00 40.43
C MET A 1 -48.48 50.52 40.35
N GLY A 2 -47.28 49.99 40.60
CA GLY A 2 -46.00 50.56 40.99
C GLY A 2 -44.86 49.76 40.35
N ARG A 3 -43.81 50.47 39.93
CA ARG A 3 -42.47 50.02 39.49
C ARG A 3 -41.52 50.14 40.72
N PRO A 4 -40.16 49.97 40.70
CA PRO A 4 -39.20 49.96 39.58
C PRO A 4 -37.97 49.01 39.79
N PHE A 5 -36.98 48.89 38.90
CA PHE A 5 -35.84 49.82 38.75
C PHE A 5 -35.09 49.58 37.43
N ALA A 6 -34.77 50.68 36.75
CA ALA A 6 -33.86 50.75 35.61
C ALA A 6 -32.56 51.42 36.07
N SER A 7 -31.44 50.83 35.65
CA SER A 7 -30.07 51.30 35.85
C SER A 7 -29.67 52.23 34.70
N ALA A 8 -28.98 53.33 35.02
CA ALA A 8 -28.32 54.21 34.07
C ALA A 8 -26.82 54.31 34.39
N VAL A 9 -26.06 54.33 33.30
CA VAL A 9 -24.62 54.21 33.14
C VAL A 9 -23.83 55.35 33.78
N ALA A 10 -22.72 55.02 34.44
CA ALA A 10 -21.58 55.91 34.64
C ALA A 10 -20.30 55.20 34.17
N ARG A 11 -19.57 55.84 33.25
CA ARG A 11 -18.25 55.44 32.76
C ARG A 11 -17.19 55.78 33.82
N ALA A 12 -16.34 54.81 34.15
CA ALA A 12 -15.02 55.04 34.72
C ALA A 12 -13.99 54.21 33.93
N LEU A 13 -12.96 54.87 33.43
CA LEU A 13 -11.78 54.25 32.84
C LEU A 13 -10.93 53.60 33.94
N ALA A 14 -10.56 52.34 33.75
CA ALA A 14 -9.40 51.73 34.39
C ALA A 14 -8.51 51.16 33.28
N LEU A 15 -7.28 51.68 33.19
CA LEU A 15 -6.22 51.11 32.36
C LEU A 15 -5.86 49.72 32.89
N ALA A 16 -5.99 48.70 32.06
CA ALA A 16 -5.30 47.42 32.23
C ALA A 16 -4.27 47.31 31.10
N ALA A 17 -2.99 47.27 31.47
CA ALA A 17 -1.90 47.03 30.56
C ALA A 17 -1.98 45.60 30.02
N ILE A 18 -2.23 45.46 28.72
CA ILE A 18 -2.00 44.21 28.01
C ILE A 18 -0.50 44.15 27.74
N ALA A 19 0.22 43.36 28.52
CA ALA A 19 1.55 42.92 28.13
C ALA A 19 1.38 41.98 26.93
N VAL A 20 1.59 42.53 25.73
CA VAL A 20 1.81 41.73 24.53
C VAL A 20 3.13 41.02 24.75
N ALA A 21 3.08 39.72 25.08
CA ALA A 21 4.24 38.87 24.92
C ALA A 21 4.55 38.83 23.41
N ALA A 22 5.58 39.57 22.99
CA ALA A 22 6.12 39.43 21.65
C ALA A 22 6.53 37.96 21.45
N PRO A 23 6.20 37.31 20.32
CA PRO A 23 6.81 36.03 20.01
C PRO A 23 8.31 36.29 19.93
N ALA A 24 9.08 35.60 20.77
CA ALA A 24 10.52 35.60 20.65
C ALA A 24 10.87 34.94 19.31
N GLY A 25 11.01 35.75 18.25
CA GLY A 25 11.49 35.27 16.96
C GLY A 25 12.89 34.69 17.16
N SER A 26 13.00 33.36 17.06
CA SER A 26 14.28 32.70 16.92
C SER A 26 14.90 33.14 15.60
N THR A 27 16.03 33.84 15.66
CA THR A 27 16.81 34.20 14.47
C THR A 27 17.25 32.94 13.70
N PRO A 28 17.33 32.95 12.36
CA PRO A 28 17.71 31.81 11.53
C PRO A 28 19.01 31.13 11.98
N LEU A 29 20.03 31.94 12.36
CA LEU A 29 21.29 31.44 12.91
C LEU A 29 21.11 30.58 14.16
N ARG A 30 20.18 30.93 15.06
CA ARG A 30 19.97 30.19 16.31
C ARG A 30 19.30 28.83 16.07
N ARG A 31 18.42 28.77 15.06
CA ARG A 31 17.79 27.51 14.62
C ARG A 31 18.83 26.58 14.00
N GLN A 32 19.69 27.12 13.12
CA GLN A 32 20.79 26.37 12.50
C GLN A 32 21.78 25.83 13.54
N THR A 33 22.27 26.66 14.48
CA THR A 33 23.18 26.21 15.53
C THR A 33 22.59 25.11 16.41
N SER A 34 21.28 25.18 16.72
CA SER A 34 20.60 24.15 17.50
C SER A 34 20.39 22.86 16.70
N GLY A 35 20.28 22.96 15.38
CA GLY A 35 20.18 21.86 14.45
C GLY A 35 21.50 21.10 14.32
N ASP A 36 22.60 21.82 14.15
CA ASP A 36 23.94 21.25 14.06
C ASP A 36 24.33 20.54 15.37
N GLU A 37 24.02 21.14 16.52
CA GLU A 37 24.23 20.50 17.82
C GLU A 37 23.47 19.17 17.94
N ALA A 38 22.25 19.08 17.40
CA ALA A 38 21.47 17.84 17.39
C ALA A 38 22.06 16.79 16.44
N CYS A 39 22.52 17.17 15.24
CA CYS A 39 23.19 16.23 14.34
C CYS A 39 24.51 15.72 14.94
N ALA A 40 25.28 16.58 15.59
CA ALA A 40 26.47 16.20 16.33
C ALA A 40 26.15 15.25 17.51
N GLU A 41 24.96 15.36 18.12
CA GLU A 41 24.50 14.41 19.16
C GLU A 41 24.23 13.02 18.56
N LEU A 42 23.57 12.94 17.40
CA LEU A 42 23.38 11.67 16.68
C LEU A 42 24.73 11.04 16.31
N GLY A 43 25.66 11.84 15.78
CA GLY A 43 27.00 11.37 15.42
C GLY A 43 27.77 10.81 16.63
N ARG A 44 27.77 11.53 17.76
CA ARG A 44 28.38 11.06 19.02
C ARG A 44 27.74 9.77 19.52
N ALA A 45 26.40 9.68 19.52
CA ALA A 45 25.70 8.48 19.97
C ALA A 45 26.07 7.25 19.13
N TYR A 46 26.24 7.44 17.81
CA TYR A 46 26.69 6.39 16.92
C TYR A 46 28.16 6.01 17.15
N ASP A 47 29.06 7.00 17.27
CA ASP A 47 30.48 6.77 17.56
C ASP A 47 30.69 6.02 18.89
N GLU A 48 29.92 6.36 19.93
CA GLU A 48 29.93 5.66 21.22
C GLU A 48 29.47 4.20 21.10
N ALA A 49 28.42 3.95 20.30
CA ALA A 49 27.95 2.59 20.03
C ALA A 49 29.00 1.78 19.22
N ALA A 50 29.69 2.41 18.27
CA ALA A 50 30.76 1.78 17.49
C ALA A 50 31.94 1.32 18.35
N LEU A 51 32.27 2.04 19.42
CA LEU A 51 33.29 1.61 20.40
C LEU A 51 32.92 0.32 21.15
N THR A 52 31.65 -0.08 21.13
CA THR A 52 31.13 -1.26 21.85
C THR A 52 30.51 -2.32 20.92
N ASP A 53 30.69 -2.19 19.60
CA ASP A 53 30.11 -3.09 18.59
C ASP A 53 28.57 -3.22 18.71
N SER A 54 27.89 -2.12 19.01
CA SER A 54 26.44 -2.06 19.25
C SER A 54 25.69 -1.12 18.29
N THR A 55 26.30 -0.81 17.14
CA THR A 55 25.76 0.09 16.11
C THR A 55 24.43 -0.37 15.53
N ASP A 56 24.10 -1.65 15.66
CA ASP A 56 22.81 -2.18 15.23
C ASP A 56 21.64 -1.63 16.06
N ASN A 57 21.86 -1.07 17.25
CA ASN A 57 20.77 -0.61 18.13
C ASN A 57 21.04 0.76 18.78
N VAL A 58 21.40 1.76 17.97
CA VAL A 58 21.57 3.15 18.45
C VAL A 58 20.23 3.84 18.54
N VAL A 59 19.81 4.22 19.75
CA VAL A 59 18.51 4.84 20.02
C VAL A 59 18.71 6.22 20.67
N VAL A 60 18.04 7.22 20.11
CA VAL A 60 18.00 8.59 20.62
C VAL A 60 16.56 9.06 20.82
N LYS A 61 16.40 10.25 21.41
CA LYS A 61 15.09 10.90 21.56
C LYS A 61 14.55 11.36 20.19
N PRO A 62 13.27 11.14 19.87
CA PRO A 62 12.63 11.66 18.67
C PRO A 62 12.90 13.15 18.40
N SER A 63 12.83 14.00 19.43
CA SER A 63 13.03 15.45 19.29
C SER A 63 14.45 15.83 18.86
N VAL A 64 15.46 15.05 19.24
CA VAL A 64 16.85 15.27 18.82
C VAL A 64 16.99 14.88 17.35
N ALA A 65 16.47 13.71 16.97
CA ALA A 65 16.48 13.25 15.58
C ALA A 65 15.73 14.20 14.63
N TYR A 66 14.50 14.62 14.96
CA TYR A 66 13.77 15.60 14.15
C TYR A 66 14.49 16.95 14.05
N ARG A 67 15.16 17.41 15.12
CA ARG A 67 15.92 18.67 15.08
C ARG A 67 17.11 18.59 14.13
N CYS A 68 17.78 17.43 14.06
CA CYS A 68 18.81 17.18 13.07
C CYS A 68 18.21 17.10 11.65
N LEU A 69 17.17 16.30 11.42
CA LEU A 69 16.58 16.17 10.07
C LEU A 69 16.00 17.49 9.56
N LYS A 70 15.43 18.33 10.44
CA LYS A 70 14.93 19.68 10.09
C LYS A 70 16.04 20.74 9.96
N SER A 71 17.30 20.42 10.24
CA SER A 71 18.42 21.33 10.00
C SER A 71 19.09 21.10 8.65
N ILE A 72 18.68 20.05 7.92
CA ILE A 72 19.14 19.75 6.58
C ILE A 72 18.65 20.86 5.62
N PRO A 73 19.55 21.58 4.93
CA PRO A 73 19.18 22.65 4.02
C PRO A 73 18.50 22.11 2.76
N VAL A 74 17.56 22.88 2.20
CA VAL A 74 16.92 22.58 0.91
C VAL A 74 17.93 22.75 -0.22
N ASP A 75 18.05 21.76 -1.12
CA ASP A 75 18.84 21.86 -2.36
C ASP A 75 17.91 22.05 -3.55
N VAL A 76 17.47 23.30 -3.73
CA VAL A 76 16.49 23.68 -4.77
C VAL A 76 16.87 23.15 -6.17
N GLU A 77 18.16 23.16 -6.52
CA GLU A 77 18.60 22.70 -7.85
C GLU A 77 18.37 21.19 -8.02
N ARG A 78 18.82 20.38 -7.04
CA ARG A 78 18.65 18.92 -7.10
C ARG A 78 17.22 18.48 -6.84
N ASP A 79 16.50 19.16 -5.96
CA ASP A 79 15.11 18.86 -5.65
C ASP A 79 14.21 19.07 -6.87
N VAL A 80 14.37 20.21 -7.58
CA VAL A 80 13.65 20.46 -8.85
C VAL A 80 14.06 19.46 -9.92
N ALA A 81 15.35 19.13 -10.01
CA ALA A 81 15.83 18.13 -10.95
C ALA A 81 15.24 16.73 -10.65
N LEU A 82 15.12 16.34 -9.38
CA LEU A 82 14.53 15.07 -8.96
C LEU A 82 13.05 14.99 -9.32
N VAL A 83 12.27 16.06 -9.08
CA VAL A 83 10.84 16.09 -9.45
C VAL A 83 10.66 15.92 -10.95
N LYS A 84 11.50 16.58 -11.76
CA LYS A 84 11.53 16.40 -13.22
C LYS A 84 11.93 14.98 -13.61
N TYR A 85 12.96 14.44 -12.97
CA TYR A 85 13.46 13.08 -13.19
C TYR A 85 12.38 12.02 -12.96
N LEU A 86 11.56 12.15 -11.92
CA LEU A 86 10.53 11.17 -11.58
C LEU A 86 9.32 11.20 -12.53
N ARG A 87 9.05 12.32 -13.21
CA ARG A 87 7.84 12.49 -14.01
C ARG A 87 7.69 11.43 -15.12
N PRO A 88 8.69 11.18 -16.00
CA PRO A 88 8.53 10.17 -17.04
C PRO A 88 8.39 8.74 -16.50
N TRP A 89 8.95 8.46 -15.32
CA TRP A 89 8.78 7.17 -14.67
C TRP A 89 7.34 6.98 -14.20
N LEU A 90 6.74 8.01 -13.59
CA LEU A 90 5.36 7.92 -13.11
C LEU A 90 4.30 7.91 -14.21
N GLU A 91 4.64 8.22 -15.47
CA GLU A 91 3.72 8.00 -16.61
C GLU A 91 3.31 6.52 -16.78
N PHE A 92 4.14 5.59 -16.28
CA PHE A 92 3.83 4.15 -16.27
C PHE A 92 2.83 3.75 -15.18
N GLN A 93 2.52 4.63 -14.23
CA GLN A 93 1.46 4.37 -13.24
C GLN A 93 0.10 4.41 -13.95
N SER A 94 -0.57 3.26 -13.99
CA SER A 94 -1.81 3.07 -14.74
C SER A 94 -3.00 3.92 -14.28
N THR A 95 -2.97 4.40 -13.04
CA THR A 95 -4.08 5.12 -12.40
C THR A 95 -4.01 6.64 -12.54
N ILE A 96 -2.95 7.19 -13.15
CA ILE A 96 -2.67 8.64 -13.18
C ILE A 96 -3.83 9.49 -13.71
N GLY A 97 -4.50 9.06 -14.79
CA GLY A 97 -5.57 9.85 -15.39
C GLY A 97 -6.92 9.76 -14.66
N ILE A 98 -7.12 8.73 -13.83
CA ILE A 98 -8.37 8.49 -13.10
C ILE A 98 -8.33 9.14 -11.71
N LEU A 99 -7.16 9.11 -11.04
CA LEU A 99 -6.97 9.62 -9.67
C LEU A 99 -7.41 11.09 -9.44
N PRO A 100 -7.27 12.04 -10.39
CA PRO A 100 -7.72 13.41 -10.17
C PRO A 100 -9.24 13.51 -9.98
N ASN A 101 -10.01 12.67 -10.68
CA ASN A 101 -11.47 12.65 -10.65
C ASN A 101 -11.98 11.21 -10.52
N PRO A 102 -11.75 10.55 -9.36
CA PRO A 102 -12.06 9.14 -9.21
C PRO A 102 -13.58 8.94 -9.19
N PRO A 103 -14.07 7.78 -9.64
CA PRO A 103 -15.50 7.51 -9.75
C PRO A 103 -16.20 7.44 -8.38
N GLU A 104 -17.54 7.41 -8.40
CA GLU A 104 -18.33 7.11 -7.21
C GLU A 104 -17.94 5.74 -6.64
N GLY A 105 -17.75 5.66 -5.33
CA GLY A 105 -17.20 4.47 -4.67
C GLY A 105 -15.74 4.62 -4.20
N TYR A 106 -14.95 5.53 -4.77
CA TYR A 106 -13.61 5.82 -4.23
C TYR A 106 -13.73 6.57 -2.89
N MET A 107 -13.12 6.03 -1.83
CA MET A 107 -13.38 6.42 -0.44
C MET A 107 -12.41 7.46 0.14
N TYR A 108 -11.52 7.98 -0.68
CA TYR A 108 -10.60 9.07 -0.35
C TYR A 108 -10.74 10.24 -1.35
N PRO A 109 -10.22 11.43 -1.03
CA PRO A 109 -10.13 12.52 -2.00
C PRO A 109 -9.33 12.11 -3.24
N GLY A 110 -9.67 12.67 -4.41
CA GLY A 110 -8.85 12.54 -5.60
C GLY A 110 -7.48 13.21 -5.43
N VAL A 111 -6.52 12.80 -6.25
CA VAL A 111 -5.15 13.33 -6.24
C VAL A 111 -4.65 13.53 -7.67
N ASP A 112 -4.06 14.70 -7.92
CA ASP A 112 -3.34 15.00 -9.15
C ASP A 112 -1.83 14.94 -8.86
N ILE A 113 -1.20 13.81 -9.20
CA ILE A 113 0.23 13.59 -8.93
C ILE A 113 1.09 14.60 -9.71
N PHE A 114 0.74 14.86 -10.97
CA PHE A 114 1.50 15.75 -11.84
C PHE A 114 1.27 17.23 -11.53
N GLY A 115 0.04 17.61 -11.19
CA GLY A 115 -0.23 18.93 -10.61
C GLY A 115 0.49 19.11 -9.26
N GLY A 116 0.62 18.04 -8.48
CA GLY A 116 1.43 18.02 -7.26
C GLY A 116 2.91 18.24 -7.51
N PHE A 117 3.50 17.64 -8.55
CA PHE A 117 4.87 17.92 -8.98
C PHE A 117 5.05 19.40 -9.34
N ASP A 118 4.07 20.01 -9.99
CA ASP A 118 4.10 21.44 -10.31
C ASP A 118 3.98 22.30 -9.04
N ASN A 119 3.15 21.89 -8.07
CA ASN A 119 3.06 22.55 -6.77
C ASN A 119 4.41 22.52 -6.03
N ILE A 120 5.04 21.35 -5.94
CA ILE A 120 6.34 21.15 -5.28
C ILE A 120 7.41 22.00 -5.96
N THR A 121 7.50 21.95 -7.30
CA THR A 121 8.47 22.74 -8.08
C THR A 121 8.32 24.24 -7.79
N ARG A 122 7.10 24.77 -7.83
CA ARG A 122 6.84 26.19 -7.50
C ARG A 122 7.21 26.53 -6.06
N SER A 123 6.92 25.64 -5.10
CA SER A 123 7.30 25.85 -3.70
C SER A 123 8.83 25.90 -3.52
N LEU A 124 9.58 25.00 -4.17
CA LEU A 124 11.05 25.01 -4.15
C LEU A 124 11.61 26.31 -4.73
N GLU A 125 11.13 26.75 -5.90
CA GLU A 125 11.60 27.96 -6.59
C GLU A 125 11.26 29.26 -5.83
N SER A 126 10.31 29.21 -4.91
CA SER A 126 9.86 30.37 -4.12
C SER A 126 10.26 30.34 -2.64
N ASP A 127 11.21 29.49 -2.26
CA ASP A 127 11.70 29.33 -0.87
C ASP A 127 10.57 28.92 0.10
N GLY A 128 9.66 28.04 -0.37
CA GLY A 128 8.46 27.61 0.34
C GLY A 128 8.66 26.46 1.33
N TYR A 129 9.81 25.78 1.31
CA TYR A 129 10.15 24.68 2.22
C TYR A 129 11.14 25.13 3.30
N GLU A 130 10.86 24.82 4.57
CA GLU A 130 11.75 25.22 5.68
C GLU A 130 12.97 24.30 5.84
N SER A 131 12.89 23.06 5.34
CA SER A 131 13.95 22.05 5.43
C SER A 131 13.80 20.99 4.34
N GLN A 132 14.89 20.29 4.05
CA GLN A 132 14.88 19.15 3.11
C GLN A 132 13.89 18.06 3.52
N LEU A 133 13.71 17.86 4.84
CA LEU A 133 12.71 16.93 5.37
C LEU A 133 11.28 17.31 4.95
N ASP A 134 10.94 18.60 4.94
CA ASP A 134 9.59 19.05 4.60
C ASP A 134 9.30 18.81 3.10
N PHE A 135 10.27 19.05 2.22
CA PHE A 135 10.18 18.68 0.79
C PHE A 135 10.04 17.16 0.62
N ALA A 136 10.90 16.37 1.27
CA ALA A 136 10.89 14.92 1.13
C ALA A 136 9.58 14.29 1.62
N VAL A 137 9.00 14.82 2.70
CA VAL A 137 7.70 14.37 3.24
C VAL A 137 6.55 14.67 2.27
N ASP A 138 6.53 15.87 1.67
CA ASP A 138 5.50 16.23 0.68
C ASP A 138 5.57 15.34 -0.55
N LEU A 139 6.78 15.13 -1.09
CA LEU A 139 6.99 14.26 -2.25
C LEU A 139 6.64 12.79 -1.91
N TYR A 140 7.03 12.31 -0.72
CA TYR A 140 6.67 10.97 -0.27
C TYR A 140 5.16 10.79 -0.20
N ARG A 141 4.43 11.72 0.45
CA ARG A 141 2.97 11.63 0.60
C ARG A 141 2.26 11.66 -0.75
N LEU A 142 2.70 12.54 -1.66
CA LEU A 142 2.12 12.67 -3.00
C LEU A 142 2.20 11.37 -3.79
N ILE A 143 3.32 10.64 -3.70
CA ILE A 143 3.53 9.40 -4.45
C ILE A 143 2.99 8.17 -3.71
N ASN A 144 3.29 8.02 -2.42
CA ASN A 144 3.08 6.75 -1.71
C ASN A 144 1.75 6.68 -0.95
N ILE A 145 1.19 7.82 -0.50
CA ILE A 145 0.05 7.83 0.43
C ILE A 145 -1.24 8.25 -0.27
N LYS A 146 -1.24 9.45 -0.86
CA LYS A 146 -2.45 10.04 -1.46
C LYS A 146 -3.10 9.17 -2.56
N PRO A 147 -2.34 8.46 -3.42
CA PRO A 147 -2.93 7.61 -4.46
C PRO A 147 -3.65 6.36 -3.96
N ARG A 148 -3.40 5.94 -2.71
CA ARG A 148 -3.90 4.68 -2.13
C ARG A 148 -3.55 3.46 -3.01
N ASP A 149 -2.28 3.39 -3.38
CA ASP A 149 -1.77 2.29 -4.18
C ASP A 149 -0.45 1.76 -3.57
N GLY A 150 -0.52 0.58 -2.98
CA GLY A 150 0.62 -0.16 -2.44
C GLY A 150 1.67 -0.57 -3.47
N HIS A 151 1.36 -0.59 -4.77
CA HIS A 151 2.32 -0.87 -5.84
C HIS A 151 3.09 0.38 -6.29
N LEU A 152 2.56 1.57 -6.02
CA LEU A 152 3.22 2.84 -6.30
C LEU A 152 4.15 3.20 -5.14
N SER A 153 5.46 3.23 -5.40
CA SER A 153 6.41 3.56 -4.34
C SER A 153 7.63 4.34 -4.82
N TRP A 154 8.02 5.30 -3.98
CA TRP A 154 9.27 6.04 -4.08
C TRP A 154 9.73 6.40 -2.67
N SER A 155 11.04 6.40 -2.40
CA SER A 155 11.56 6.79 -1.08
C SER A 155 12.88 7.53 -1.21
N SER A 156 13.00 8.64 -0.47
CA SER A 156 14.25 9.39 -0.32
C SER A 156 15.21 8.66 0.63
N ALA A 157 16.47 9.06 0.62
CA ALA A 157 17.44 8.58 1.60
C ALA A 157 16.99 8.87 3.04
N LEU A 158 16.36 10.03 3.29
CA LEU A 158 15.88 10.44 4.61
C LEU A 158 14.90 9.44 5.23
N ASN A 159 14.12 8.72 4.40
CA ASN A 159 13.14 7.75 4.88
C ASN A 159 13.76 6.50 5.51
N VAL A 160 15.04 6.23 5.25
CA VAL A 160 15.76 5.05 5.72
C VAL A 160 16.93 5.36 6.66
N LEU A 161 17.07 6.63 7.08
CA LEU A 161 18.11 7.03 8.04
C LEU A 161 17.74 6.70 9.48
N ILE A 162 16.49 6.95 9.86
CA ILE A 162 16.01 6.89 11.24
C ILE A 162 14.61 6.29 11.26
N ASN A 163 14.40 5.29 12.12
CA ASN A 163 13.08 4.73 12.39
C ASN A 163 12.51 5.32 13.69
N PHE A 164 11.38 6.01 13.59
CA PHE A 164 10.66 6.56 14.74
C PHE A 164 9.59 5.57 15.19
N SER A 165 9.53 5.24 16.47
CA SER A 165 8.55 4.28 16.98
C SER A 165 8.06 4.58 18.39
N THR A 166 6.84 4.14 18.67
CA THR A 166 6.25 4.12 20.02
C THR A 166 6.08 2.68 20.50
N PRO A 167 6.26 2.38 21.79
CA PRO A 167 5.89 1.07 22.33
C PRO A 167 4.37 0.92 22.52
N ALA A 168 3.58 1.97 22.27
CA ALA A 168 2.13 1.90 22.33
C ALA A 168 1.54 1.15 21.12
N LEU A 169 1.13 -0.09 21.35
CA LEU A 169 0.42 -0.93 20.39
C LEU A 169 -0.99 -1.20 20.91
N PHE A 170 -1.99 -1.06 20.03
CA PHE A 170 -3.40 -1.11 20.42
C PHE A 170 -4.13 -2.31 19.79
N VAL A 171 -5.23 -2.73 20.42
CA VAL A 171 -6.20 -3.69 19.87
C VAL A 171 -7.60 -3.10 19.94
N SER A 172 -8.47 -3.45 18.99
CA SER A 172 -9.88 -3.04 18.98
C SER A 172 -10.78 -4.25 19.24
N ILE A 173 -11.50 -4.25 20.35
CA ILE A 173 -12.24 -5.42 20.85
C ILE A 173 -13.71 -5.06 21.10
N SER A 174 -14.60 -5.85 20.50
CA SER A 174 -16.03 -5.87 20.77
C SER A 174 -16.37 -6.92 21.83
N GLU A 175 -17.45 -6.67 22.57
CA GLU A 175 -17.97 -7.59 23.59
C GLU A 175 -18.50 -8.89 22.96
N ASP A 176 -19.11 -8.82 21.78
CA ASP A 176 -19.82 -9.93 21.14
C ASP A 176 -19.56 -10.05 19.63
N GLY A 177 -18.69 -9.20 19.07
CA GLY A 177 -18.34 -9.20 17.65
C GLY A 177 -19.28 -8.38 16.78
N VAL A 178 -20.37 -7.81 17.33
CA VAL A 178 -21.31 -6.94 16.60
C VAL A 178 -21.49 -5.57 17.25
N LYS A 179 -21.38 -5.48 18.58
CA LYS A 179 -21.37 -4.20 19.30
C LYS A 179 -20.15 -3.38 18.94
N THR A 180 -20.31 -2.07 18.98
CA THR A 180 -19.22 -1.10 18.78
C THR A 180 -18.01 -1.47 19.66
N PRO A 181 -16.81 -1.65 19.07
CA PRO A 181 -15.63 -2.08 19.80
C PRO A 181 -15.03 -0.93 20.61
N LYS A 182 -14.21 -1.30 21.58
CA LYS A 182 -13.37 -0.39 22.36
C LYS A 182 -11.90 -0.70 22.12
N VAL A 183 -11.05 0.32 22.27
CA VAL A 183 -9.61 0.18 22.06
C VAL A 183 -8.90 -0.10 23.38
N TYR A 184 -7.99 -1.05 23.40
CA TYR A 184 -7.18 -1.43 24.56
C TYR A 184 -5.70 -1.38 24.21
N LEU A 185 -4.84 -1.18 25.21
CA LEU A 185 -3.41 -1.37 25.04
C LEU A 185 -3.12 -2.87 24.92
N TYR A 186 -2.44 -3.31 23.87
CA TYR A 186 -2.16 -4.73 23.61
C TYR A 186 -1.44 -5.41 24.77
N SER A 187 -0.45 -4.73 25.37
CA SER A 187 0.28 -5.27 26.52
C SER A 187 -0.59 -5.41 27.78
N ASP A 188 -1.64 -4.58 27.94
CA ASP A 188 -2.61 -4.72 29.04
C ASP A 188 -3.60 -5.85 28.75
N TYR A 189 -4.04 -6.01 27.49
CA TYR A 189 -4.81 -7.15 27.02
C TYR A 189 -4.10 -8.48 27.34
N GLU A 190 -2.85 -8.64 26.90
CA GLU A 190 -2.06 -9.85 27.15
C GLU A 190 -1.88 -10.14 28.64
N ARG A 191 -1.55 -9.10 29.42
CA ARG A 191 -1.33 -9.25 30.85
C ARG A 191 -2.62 -9.63 31.57
N SER A 192 -3.75 -9.08 31.14
CA SER A 192 -5.06 -9.40 31.71
C SER A 192 -5.50 -10.84 31.44
N LEU A 193 -5.17 -11.41 30.27
CA LEU A 193 -5.34 -12.84 29.98
C LEU A 193 -4.52 -13.71 30.95
N ARG A 194 -3.25 -13.34 31.18
CA ARG A 194 -2.34 -14.09 32.07
C ARG A 194 -2.72 -13.99 33.54
N GLN A 195 -3.31 -12.86 33.97
CA GLN A 195 -3.54 -12.55 35.39
C GLN A 195 -5.03 -12.58 35.80
N GLY A 196 -5.96 -12.71 34.85
CA GLY A 196 -7.40 -12.85 35.12
C GLY A 196 -8.10 -11.58 35.59
N TYR A 197 -7.60 -10.39 35.23
CA TYR A 197 -8.30 -9.11 35.48
C TYR A 197 -8.98 -8.59 34.21
N SER A 198 -9.81 -7.55 34.34
CA SER A 198 -10.41 -6.85 33.20
C SER A 198 -9.57 -5.61 32.85
N ALA A 199 -8.98 -5.58 31.65
CA ALA A 199 -8.25 -4.43 31.15
C ALA A 199 -9.19 -3.21 31.00
N SER A 200 -8.65 -2.00 31.21
CA SER A 200 -9.40 -0.77 30.95
C SER A 200 -9.25 -0.35 29.50
N ASP A 201 -10.31 0.14 28.88
CA ASP A 201 -10.21 0.72 27.55
C ASP A 201 -9.45 2.06 27.58
N VAL A 202 -8.75 2.32 26.48
CA VAL A 202 -8.00 3.55 26.23
C VAL A 202 -8.99 4.63 25.84
N LYS A 203 -8.93 5.76 26.53
CA LYS A 203 -9.73 6.95 26.23
C LYS A 203 -9.03 7.82 25.18
N SER A 204 -7.73 8.08 25.37
CA SER A 204 -6.97 8.97 24.49
C SER A 204 -5.49 8.64 24.44
N PHE A 205 -4.87 8.99 23.31
CA PHE A 205 -3.42 9.00 23.08
C PHE A 205 -3.00 10.43 22.75
N ASP A 206 -2.05 11.00 23.50
CA ASP A 206 -1.58 12.38 23.35
C ASP A 206 -2.73 13.41 23.30
N ASN A 207 -3.70 13.24 24.20
CA ASN A 207 -4.92 14.04 24.35
C ASN A 207 -5.94 13.94 23.19
N SER A 208 -5.65 13.15 22.16
CA SER A 208 -6.61 12.86 21.08
C SER A 208 -7.44 11.63 21.45
N PRO A 209 -8.77 11.62 21.27
CA PRO A 209 -9.57 10.41 21.42
C PRO A 209 -8.94 9.27 20.62
N VAL A 210 -8.79 8.09 21.22
CA VAL A 210 -7.95 7.03 20.64
C VAL A 210 -8.44 6.58 19.26
N VAL A 211 -9.76 6.55 19.05
CA VAL A 211 -10.38 6.21 17.77
C VAL A 211 -10.08 7.28 16.70
N ASP A 212 -10.08 8.55 17.06
CA ASP A 212 -9.74 9.65 16.13
C ASP A 212 -8.25 9.64 15.80
N TYR A 213 -7.41 9.38 16.79
CA TYR A 213 -5.96 9.21 16.60
C TYR A 213 -5.66 8.08 15.60
N LEU A 214 -6.27 6.91 15.78
CA LEU A 214 -6.09 5.78 14.87
C LEU A 214 -6.58 6.09 13.46
N GLN A 215 -7.75 6.72 13.30
CA GLN A 215 -8.27 7.09 11.98
C GLN A 215 -7.42 8.17 11.27
N GLN A 216 -6.91 9.17 12.00
CA GLN A 216 -5.99 10.15 11.42
C GLN A 216 -4.70 9.46 10.96
N ARG A 217 -4.16 8.56 11.79
CA ARG A 217 -2.97 7.78 11.46
C ARG A 217 -3.17 6.87 10.25
N SER A 218 -4.33 6.23 10.12
CA SER A 218 -4.72 5.49 8.91
C SER A 218 -4.67 6.38 7.68
N ALA A 219 -5.26 7.58 7.75
CA ALA A 219 -5.26 8.51 6.62
C ALA A 219 -3.84 8.96 6.24
N ASP A 220 -2.95 9.11 7.21
CA ASP A 220 -1.59 9.65 7.02
C ASP A 220 -0.56 8.60 6.56
N ASN A 221 -0.75 7.32 6.90
CA ASN A 221 0.28 6.30 6.74
C ASN A 221 -0.13 5.11 5.85
N SER A 222 -1.42 4.80 5.76
CA SER A 222 -1.89 3.61 5.03
C SER A 222 -1.89 3.83 3.53
N ARG A 223 -1.70 2.75 2.77
CA ARG A 223 -1.89 2.73 1.31
C ARG A 223 -3.19 2.03 0.91
N ASP A 224 -3.96 1.51 1.86
CA ASP A 224 -5.23 0.85 1.60
C ASP A 224 -6.30 1.87 1.14
N GLN A 225 -7.07 1.45 0.16
CA GLN A 225 -8.19 2.17 -0.44
C GLN A 225 -9.44 2.13 0.44
N ASP A 226 -9.57 1.11 1.29
CA ASP A 226 -10.65 0.98 2.26
C ASP A 226 -10.27 1.61 3.61
N PRO A 227 -11.02 2.59 4.12
CA PRO A 227 -10.72 3.21 5.41
C PRO A 227 -10.87 2.29 6.62
N ASP A 228 -11.64 1.20 6.54
CA ASP A 228 -11.73 0.20 7.61
C ASP A 228 -10.51 -0.74 7.59
N ALA A 229 -10.00 -1.14 6.41
CA ALA A 229 -8.73 -1.86 6.27
C ALA A 229 -7.54 -1.01 6.76
N ALA A 230 -7.47 0.26 6.33
CA ALA A 230 -6.46 1.21 6.80
C ALA A 230 -6.51 1.43 8.33
N TYR A 231 -7.68 1.28 8.96
CA TYR A 231 -7.85 1.31 10.41
C TYR A 231 -7.31 0.04 11.09
N ASN A 232 -7.56 -1.14 10.50
CA ASN A 232 -6.98 -2.40 10.97
C ASN A 232 -5.45 -2.36 10.94
N GLU A 233 -4.83 -1.76 9.92
CA GLU A 233 -3.37 -1.61 9.84
C GLU A 233 -2.73 -0.87 11.04
N GLN A 234 -3.50 -0.10 11.80
CA GLN A 234 -3.02 0.65 12.98
C GLN A 234 -3.15 -0.13 14.29
N LEU A 235 -3.60 -1.38 14.22
CA LEU A 235 -3.92 -2.23 15.36
C LEU A 235 -3.14 -3.54 15.30
N TYR A 236 -3.09 -4.23 16.43
CA TYR A 236 -2.65 -5.62 16.50
C TYR A 236 -3.83 -6.54 16.19
N SER A 237 -3.55 -7.57 15.37
CA SER A 237 -4.28 -8.83 15.32
C SER A 237 -3.25 -9.97 15.19
N ALA A 238 -3.61 -11.19 15.59
CA ALA A 238 -2.73 -12.33 15.35
C ALA A 238 -2.49 -12.57 13.85
N ALA A 239 -3.47 -12.29 12.98
CA ALA A 239 -3.28 -12.39 11.54
C ALA A 239 -2.16 -11.46 11.03
N MET A 240 -2.21 -10.19 11.41
CA MET A 240 -1.17 -9.21 11.05
C MET A 240 0.19 -9.54 11.67
N ALA A 241 0.22 -10.06 12.89
CA ALA A 241 1.46 -10.44 13.56
C ALA A 241 2.17 -11.57 12.81
N ASN A 242 1.40 -12.55 12.31
CA ASN A 242 1.92 -13.68 11.56
C ASN A 242 2.51 -13.29 10.19
N VAL A 243 2.11 -12.16 9.62
CA VAL A 243 2.70 -11.61 8.38
C VAL A 243 3.70 -10.48 8.63
N GLY A 244 4.04 -10.19 9.89
CA GLY A 244 5.03 -9.17 10.27
C GLY A 244 4.53 -7.71 10.15
N GLU A 245 3.25 -7.50 9.84
CA GLU A 245 2.69 -6.19 9.53
C GLU A 245 2.36 -5.37 10.80
N THR A 246 2.16 -6.03 11.95
CA THR A 246 1.91 -5.33 13.23
C THR A 246 3.01 -4.34 13.60
N ALA A 247 4.25 -4.56 13.14
CA ALA A 247 5.34 -3.62 13.37
C ALA A 247 5.05 -2.23 12.77
N GLY A 248 4.30 -2.15 11.65
CA GLY A 248 3.89 -0.90 11.01
C GLY A 248 3.02 -0.02 11.91
N ALA A 249 2.12 -0.63 12.69
CA ALA A 249 1.22 0.07 13.61
C ALA A 249 1.96 0.96 14.63
N THR A 250 3.21 0.63 14.96
CA THR A 250 4.04 1.35 15.93
C THR A 250 5.04 2.35 15.31
N ARG A 251 5.23 2.34 13.99
CA ARG A 251 6.26 3.13 13.29
C ARG A 251 5.71 4.44 12.74
N TYR A 252 6.38 5.55 13.02
CA TYR A 252 5.98 6.86 12.52
C TYR A 252 6.80 7.20 11.28
N SER A 253 6.13 7.19 10.15
CA SER A 253 6.69 7.57 8.87
C SER A 253 6.11 8.93 8.47
N HIS A 254 6.96 9.89 8.13
CA HIS A 254 6.54 11.20 7.55
C HIS A 254 5.54 11.99 8.40
N THR A 255 5.54 11.76 9.72
CA THR A 255 4.74 12.44 10.75
C THR A 255 5.66 12.79 11.91
N THR A 256 5.19 13.52 12.92
CA THR A 256 6.00 13.85 14.10
C THR A 256 5.64 12.98 15.29
N LEU A 257 6.65 12.56 16.05
CA LEU A 257 6.50 11.82 17.30
C LEU A 257 7.16 12.59 18.44
N ASN A 258 6.44 12.77 19.54
CA ASN A 258 6.97 13.38 20.76
C ASN A 258 7.97 12.45 21.45
N ASP A 259 8.83 12.98 22.32
CA ASP A 259 9.76 12.13 23.11
C ASP A 259 9.04 11.16 24.04
N GLU A 260 7.88 11.57 24.53
CA GLU A 260 7.00 10.78 25.37
C GLU A 260 5.56 10.93 24.87
N SER A 261 4.78 9.86 24.97
CA SER A 261 3.35 9.90 24.73
C SER A 261 2.55 9.49 25.96
N VAL A 262 1.40 10.12 26.16
CA VAL A 262 0.52 9.88 27.32
C VAL A 262 -0.73 9.13 26.87
N ILE A 263 -0.93 7.96 27.48
CA ILE A 263 -2.11 7.11 27.32
C ILE A 263 -3.01 7.34 28.52
N GLU A 264 -4.24 7.83 28.31
CA GLU A 264 -5.25 7.95 29.35
C GLU A 264 -6.29 6.85 29.19
N PHE A 265 -6.62 6.16 30.28
CA PHE A 265 -7.61 5.10 30.32
C PHE A 265 -8.96 5.63 30.85
N THR A 266 -10.05 4.95 30.50
CA THR A 266 -11.41 5.32 30.95
C THR A 266 -11.60 5.22 32.47
N ASN A 267 -10.82 4.38 33.16
CA ASN A 267 -10.81 4.31 34.62
C ASN A 267 -10.06 5.48 35.31
N GLY A 268 -9.50 6.41 34.52
CA GLY A 268 -8.80 7.60 35.01
C GLY A 268 -7.29 7.41 35.25
N THR A 269 -6.73 6.21 35.07
CA THR A 269 -5.28 6.02 35.11
C THR A 269 -4.61 6.58 33.87
N LYS A 270 -3.33 6.92 34.00
CA LYS A 270 -2.49 7.39 32.89
C LYS A 270 -1.18 6.61 32.88
N VAL A 271 -0.70 6.31 31.68
CA VAL A 271 0.62 5.72 31.45
C VAL A 271 1.36 6.63 30.48
N THR A 272 2.61 6.96 30.82
CA THR A 272 3.52 7.65 29.90
C THR A 272 4.47 6.62 29.31
N VAL A 273 4.61 6.62 27.99
CA VAL A 273 5.56 5.78 27.27
C VAL A 273 6.66 6.65 26.66
N ALA A 274 7.91 6.18 26.74
CA ALA A 274 9.02 6.80 26.04
C ALA A 274 9.04 6.32 24.59
N ASN A 275 9.03 7.26 23.66
CA ASN A 275 9.15 7.00 22.24
C ASN A 275 10.61 7.04 21.82
N THR A 276 10.93 6.41 20.70
CA THR A 276 12.32 6.19 20.28
C THR A 276 12.54 6.60 18.83
N ALA A 277 13.75 7.05 18.54
CA ALA A 277 14.28 7.19 17.19
C ALA A 277 15.54 6.32 17.08
N ARG A 278 15.46 5.25 16.28
CA ARG A 278 16.59 4.33 16.04
C ARG A 278 17.34 4.76 14.80
N ILE A 279 18.64 5.00 14.93
CA ILE A 279 19.54 5.32 13.81
C ILE A 279 19.83 4.03 13.04
N LEU A 280 19.67 4.06 11.71
CA LEU A 280 19.80 2.89 10.83
C LEU A 280 21.01 2.96 9.89
N GLN A 281 21.66 4.12 9.80
CA GLN A 281 22.80 4.37 8.91
C GLN A 281 24.02 4.83 9.70
N ASP A 282 25.18 4.88 9.04
CA ASP A 282 26.45 5.27 9.66
C ASP A 282 26.54 6.79 9.87
N PHE A 283 26.14 7.23 11.07
CA PHE A 283 26.21 8.64 11.47
C PHE A 283 27.59 9.03 12.02
N SER A 284 28.62 8.17 11.94
CA SER A 284 29.94 8.47 12.47
C SER A 284 30.51 9.79 11.90
N GLY A 285 30.91 10.70 12.79
CA GLY A 285 31.43 12.02 12.40
C GLY A 285 30.43 13.00 11.79
N ILE A 286 29.12 12.72 11.78
CA ILE A 286 28.08 13.70 11.40
C ILE A 286 28.02 14.81 12.45
N GLY A 287 28.20 16.07 12.04
CA GLY A 287 28.21 17.24 12.92
C GLY A 287 27.16 18.30 12.60
N SER A 288 26.51 18.23 11.43
CA SER A 288 25.57 19.22 10.94
C SER A 288 24.51 18.62 10.03
N GLY A 289 23.43 19.35 9.77
CA GLY A 289 22.42 18.95 8.78
C GLY A 289 22.99 18.89 7.36
N SER A 290 23.98 19.74 7.05
CA SER A 290 24.70 19.70 5.78
C SER A 290 25.52 18.41 5.63
N ASP A 291 26.14 17.90 6.70
CA ASP A 291 26.87 16.62 6.62
C ASP A 291 25.93 15.46 6.28
N VAL A 292 24.72 15.46 6.83
CA VAL A 292 23.67 14.47 6.50
C VAL A 292 23.30 14.57 5.02
N HIS A 293 23.05 15.79 4.53
CA HIS A 293 22.71 16.03 3.13
C HIS A 293 23.79 15.49 2.18
N TYR A 294 25.04 15.92 2.38
CA TYR A 294 26.14 15.56 1.48
C TYR A 294 26.49 14.07 1.53
N ARG A 295 26.35 13.40 2.69
CA ARG A 295 26.68 11.98 2.79
C ARG A 295 25.59 11.07 2.22
N PHE A 296 24.32 11.38 2.50
CA PHE A 296 23.23 10.43 2.26
C PHE A 296 22.34 10.79 1.06
N GLU A 297 22.25 12.06 0.67
CA GLU A 297 21.37 12.50 -0.42
C GLU A 297 22.13 12.93 -1.67
N VAL A 298 23.32 13.52 -1.54
CA VAL A 298 24.12 13.92 -2.72
C VAL A 298 24.85 12.68 -3.29
N PRO A 299 24.61 12.30 -4.55
CA PRO A 299 25.32 11.19 -5.16
C PRO A 299 26.83 11.46 -5.26
N GLY A 300 27.66 10.47 -4.96
CA GLY A 300 29.10 10.49 -5.21
C GLY A 300 29.46 10.34 -6.70
N ASP A 301 30.75 10.23 -7.02
CA ASP A 301 31.24 10.09 -8.41
C ASP A 301 30.73 8.83 -9.12
N ASP A 302 30.31 7.80 -8.36
CA ASP A 302 29.67 6.58 -8.86
C ASP A 302 28.14 6.68 -8.92
N GLY A 303 27.59 7.87 -8.65
CA GLY A 303 26.17 8.20 -8.62
C GLY A 303 25.39 7.49 -7.52
N ARG A 304 26.06 7.03 -6.46
CA ARG A 304 25.44 6.43 -5.26
C ARG A 304 25.71 7.31 -4.04
N ALA A 305 24.80 7.31 -3.07
CA ALA A 305 25.08 7.83 -1.74
C ALA A 305 25.46 6.71 -0.78
N GLU A 306 26.00 7.07 0.40
CA GLU A 306 26.36 6.14 1.46
C GLU A 306 25.13 5.60 2.23
N VAL A 307 24.06 5.25 1.51
CA VAL A 307 22.88 4.60 2.08
C VAL A 307 23.05 3.10 1.97
N ARG A 308 23.31 2.44 3.10
CA ARG A 308 23.28 0.98 3.17
C ARG A 308 21.83 0.55 3.34
N LEU A 309 21.24 0.09 2.25
CA LEU A 309 19.99 -0.64 2.34
C LEU A 309 20.31 -2.02 2.92
N ASN A 310 19.60 -2.41 3.97
CA ASN A 310 19.68 -3.78 4.44
C ASN A 310 19.02 -4.66 3.36
N THR A 311 19.82 -5.24 2.48
CA THR A 311 19.33 -6.09 1.38
C THR A 311 19.00 -7.50 1.84
N SER A 312 19.34 -7.88 3.08
CA SER A 312 18.78 -9.08 3.69
C SER A 312 17.35 -8.75 4.14
N SER A 313 16.38 -9.23 3.36
CA SER A 313 15.07 -9.49 3.95
C SER A 313 15.31 -10.55 5.03
N PRO A 314 14.89 -10.35 6.29
CA PRO A 314 14.85 -11.46 7.23
C PRO A 314 14.02 -12.58 6.60
N ASP A 315 14.42 -13.83 6.83
CA ASP A 315 13.62 -14.97 6.43
C ASP A 315 12.22 -14.79 7.04
N PHE A 316 11.25 -14.65 6.17
CA PHE A 316 9.84 -14.62 6.48
C PHE A 316 9.28 -16.04 6.47
N SER A 317 8.90 -16.49 7.64
CA SER A 317 8.08 -17.68 7.84
C SER A 317 7.07 -17.35 8.93
N PRO A 318 5.75 -17.36 8.65
CA PRO A 318 4.75 -17.12 9.68
C PRO A 318 4.95 -18.03 10.88
N GLU A 319 4.92 -17.46 12.08
CA GLU A 319 5.02 -18.23 13.33
C GLU A 319 3.80 -19.14 13.53
N LEU A 320 2.68 -18.80 12.89
CA LEU A 320 1.34 -19.36 13.05
C LEU A 320 0.85 -19.25 14.50
N GLU A 321 1.19 -18.15 15.18
CA GLU A 321 0.70 -17.88 16.53
C GLU A 321 -0.83 -17.74 16.51
N GLY A 322 -1.51 -18.44 17.43
CA GLY A 322 -2.97 -18.45 17.51
C GLY A 322 -3.66 -19.40 16.54
N TYR A 323 -2.93 -20.05 15.62
CA TYR A 323 -3.46 -21.10 14.76
C TYR A 323 -3.35 -22.47 15.47
N PRO A 324 -4.31 -23.40 15.23
CA PRO A 324 -4.17 -24.78 15.69
C PRO A 324 -3.07 -25.51 14.89
N THR A 325 -2.83 -26.78 15.21
CA THR A 325 -1.89 -27.59 14.42
C THR A 325 -2.45 -27.88 13.03
N PRO A 326 -1.77 -27.51 11.93
CA PRO A 326 -2.20 -27.84 10.58
C PRO A 326 -1.98 -29.32 10.27
N PHE A 327 -2.84 -29.92 9.44
CA PHE A 327 -2.61 -31.27 8.91
C PHE A 327 -1.77 -31.26 7.63
N VAL A 328 -1.76 -30.13 6.90
CA VAL A 328 -0.95 -29.88 5.73
C VAL A 328 -0.40 -28.46 5.80
N LEU A 329 0.87 -28.28 5.46
CA LEU A 329 1.60 -27.03 5.63
C LEU A 329 2.64 -26.89 4.51
N HIS A 330 2.77 -25.68 3.99
CA HIS A 330 3.85 -25.28 3.08
C HIS A 330 5.19 -25.26 3.81
N GLU A 331 6.30 -25.50 3.13
CA GLU A 331 7.63 -25.46 3.76
C GLU A 331 7.93 -24.12 4.45
N ASP A 332 7.60 -23.01 3.78
CA ASP A 332 7.66 -21.64 4.32
C ASP A 332 6.41 -21.21 5.12
N ARG A 333 5.52 -22.15 5.44
CA ARG A 333 4.41 -22.01 6.40
C ARG A 333 3.32 -20.97 6.08
N TYR A 334 3.33 -20.36 4.90
CA TYR A 334 2.37 -19.30 4.55
C TYR A 334 1.02 -19.79 4.01
N ILE A 335 0.91 -21.06 3.62
CA ILE A 335 -0.37 -21.73 3.33
C ILE A 335 -0.49 -22.99 4.19
N SER A 336 -1.64 -23.16 4.82
CA SER A 336 -1.86 -24.18 5.85
C SER A 336 -3.32 -24.64 5.91
N GLY A 337 -3.53 -25.94 6.10
CA GLY A 337 -4.84 -26.57 6.12
C GLY A 337 -5.20 -27.17 7.49
N TYR A 338 -6.45 -27.00 7.91
CA TYR A 338 -6.95 -27.38 9.23
C TYR A 338 -8.28 -28.14 9.13
N LEU A 339 -8.42 -29.16 10.00
CA LEU A 339 -9.65 -29.91 10.21
C LEU A 339 -9.98 -29.95 11.70
N PHE A 340 -11.27 -30.10 12.00
CA PHE A 340 -11.80 -30.08 13.36
C PHE A 340 -12.69 -31.29 13.62
N ASP A 341 -12.66 -31.81 14.84
CA ASP A 341 -13.46 -32.96 15.29
C ASP A 341 -14.65 -32.56 16.17
N GLY A 342 -14.82 -31.25 16.45
CA GLY A 342 -15.85 -30.73 17.33
C GLY A 342 -16.70 -29.64 16.69
N SER A 343 -17.95 -29.54 17.14
CA SER A 343 -18.82 -28.40 16.81
C SER A 343 -18.21 -27.07 17.28
N PRO A 344 -18.40 -25.95 16.55
CA PRO A 344 -19.23 -25.82 15.35
C PRO A 344 -18.52 -26.15 14.02
N LEU A 345 -17.23 -26.53 14.05
CA LEU A 345 -16.40 -26.70 12.85
C LEU A 345 -16.29 -28.17 12.37
N GLU A 346 -17.06 -29.10 12.93
CA GLU A 346 -16.95 -30.55 12.64
C GLU A 346 -17.09 -30.89 11.15
N ASP A 347 -17.90 -30.17 10.39
CA ASP A 347 -18.10 -30.35 8.95
C ASP A 347 -17.33 -29.32 8.10
N THR A 348 -16.43 -28.57 8.73
CA THR A 348 -15.70 -27.45 8.11
C THR A 348 -14.22 -27.77 7.96
N ALA A 349 -13.68 -27.54 6.77
CA ALA A 349 -12.25 -27.45 6.52
C ALA A 349 -11.86 -25.96 6.43
N VAL A 350 -10.69 -25.61 6.97
CA VAL A 350 -10.17 -24.23 6.89
C VAL A 350 -8.84 -24.25 6.15
N LEU A 351 -8.70 -23.39 5.15
CA LEU A 351 -7.46 -23.13 4.45
C LEU A 351 -7.04 -21.69 4.72
N ALA A 352 -5.92 -21.51 5.41
CA ALA A 352 -5.36 -20.18 5.65
C ALA A 352 -4.22 -19.92 4.66
N VAL A 353 -4.24 -18.74 4.04
CA VAL A 353 -3.24 -18.28 3.07
C VAL A 353 -2.81 -16.88 3.46
N ASN A 354 -1.64 -16.76 4.08
CA ASN A 354 -1.11 -15.50 4.60
C ASN A 354 -0.44 -14.63 3.51
N THR A 355 0.06 -15.24 2.44
CA THR A 355 0.66 -14.59 1.25
C THR A 355 0.61 -15.59 0.09
N PHE A 356 0.82 -15.15 -1.15
CA PHE A 356 0.87 -16.02 -2.34
C PHE A 356 2.30 -16.24 -2.87
N ILE A 357 3.31 -15.98 -2.05
CA ILE A 357 4.72 -16.17 -2.40
C ILE A 357 5.56 -16.38 -1.15
N THR A 358 6.57 -17.23 -1.23
CA THR A 358 7.69 -17.21 -0.28
C THR A 358 8.38 -15.85 -0.26
N ARG A 359 8.66 -15.34 0.93
CA ARG A 359 9.42 -14.09 1.13
C ARG A 359 10.88 -14.37 1.53
N ASN A 360 11.29 -15.65 1.61
CA ASN A 360 12.65 -16.12 1.87
C ASN A 360 13.52 -16.05 0.61
N ILE A 361 13.63 -14.87 0.01
CA ILE A 361 14.44 -14.67 -1.20
C ILE A 361 15.86 -14.32 -0.75
N SER A 362 16.59 -15.29 -0.24
CA SER A 362 18.04 -15.15 -0.11
C SER A 362 18.64 -15.19 -1.51
N GLY A 363 19.44 -14.17 -1.85
CA GLY A 363 19.98 -13.98 -3.19
C GLY A 363 20.65 -15.26 -3.72
N VAL A 364 20.33 -15.57 -4.98
CA VAL A 364 20.79 -16.73 -5.78
C VAL A 364 19.98 -18.01 -5.51
N GLU A 365 18.89 -18.23 -6.27
CA GLU A 365 18.79 -19.27 -7.30
C GLU A 365 17.42 -19.21 -8.01
N SER A 366 17.42 -19.47 -9.33
CA SER A 366 16.23 -19.53 -10.17
C SER A 366 15.31 -20.74 -9.89
N SER A 367 15.56 -21.47 -8.81
CA SER A 367 14.76 -22.62 -8.37
C SER A 367 13.46 -22.19 -7.70
N THR A 368 13.45 -21.05 -6.99
CA THR A 368 12.29 -20.53 -6.24
C THR A 368 11.06 -20.20 -7.09
N ALA A 369 11.24 -19.74 -8.34
CA ALA A 369 10.13 -19.47 -9.26
C ALA A 369 9.40 -20.75 -9.74
N THR A 370 10.05 -21.91 -9.60
CA THR A 370 9.47 -23.23 -9.92
C THR A 370 9.06 -23.99 -8.66
N ASP A 371 9.85 -23.95 -7.60
CA ASP A 371 9.65 -24.77 -6.41
C ASP A 371 8.50 -24.25 -5.53
N ASP A 372 8.35 -22.93 -5.38
CA ASP A 372 7.27 -22.33 -4.58
C ASP A 372 5.87 -22.64 -5.17
N PRO A 373 5.62 -22.48 -6.49
CA PRO A 373 4.37 -22.97 -7.07
C PRO A 373 4.15 -24.48 -6.89
N ILE A 374 5.20 -25.30 -6.96
CA ILE A 374 5.06 -26.76 -6.78
C ILE A 374 4.56 -27.09 -5.37
N ASP A 375 5.17 -26.52 -4.33
CA ASP A 375 4.76 -26.80 -2.95
C ASP A 375 3.39 -26.18 -2.62
N PHE A 376 3.10 -24.98 -3.17
CA PHE A 376 1.77 -24.36 -3.07
C PHE A 376 0.67 -25.27 -3.63
N PHE A 377 0.83 -25.75 -4.87
CA PHE A 377 -0.12 -26.67 -5.51
C PHE A 377 -0.25 -27.96 -4.70
N ARG A 378 0.86 -28.53 -4.20
CA ARG A 378 0.83 -29.73 -3.36
C ARG A 378 -0.04 -29.52 -2.12
N VAL A 379 0.17 -28.43 -1.38
CA VAL A 379 -0.56 -28.14 -0.14
C VAL A 379 -2.06 -27.93 -0.43
N ALA A 380 -2.40 -27.13 -1.44
CA ALA A 380 -3.78 -26.86 -1.81
C ALA A 380 -4.51 -28.12 -2.31
N SER A 381 -3.85 -28.94 -3.14
CA SER A 381 -4.44 -30.21 -3.64
C SER A 381 -4.60 -31.25 -2.53
N GLU A 382 -3.59 -31.43 -1.68
CA GLU A 382 -3.67 -32.33 -0.52
C GLU A 382 -4.74 -31.88 0.48
N PHE A 383 -4.94 -30.57 0.64
CA PHE A 383 -6.03 -30.02 1.43
C PHE A 383 -7.40 -30.44 0.90
N VAL A 384 -7.64 -30.28 -0.41
CA VAL A 384 -8.90 -30.67 -1.06
C VAL A 384 -9.12 -32.18 -0.95
N GLU A 385 -8.12 -32.99 -1.27
CA GLU A 385 -8.23 -34.45 -1.24
C GLU A 385 -8.48 -34.99 0.17
N THR A 386 -7.77 -34.45 1.16
CA THR A 386 -7.94 -34.86 2.55
C THR A 386 -9.31 -34.45 3.07
N SER A 387 -9.78 -33.23 2.75
CA SER A 387 -11.13 -32.76 3.09
C SER A 387 -12.20 -33.66 2.50
N ARG A 388 -12.02 -34.11 1.25
CA ARG A 388 -12.88 -35.11 0.60
C ARG A 388 -12.89 -36.45 1.32
N ARG A 389 -11.72 -37.01 1.65
CA ARG A 389 -11.63 -38.28 2.40
C ARG A 389 -12.30 -38.19 3.77
N GLN A 390 -12.16 -37.04 4.44
CA GLN A 390 -12.74 -36.77 5.75
C GLN A 390 -14.17 -36.22 5.70
N ARG A 391 -14.75 -36.13 4.49
CA ARG A 391 -16.13 -35.69 4.24
C ARG A 391 -16.47 -34.31 4.81
N LYS A 392 -15.52 -33.38 4.77
CA LYS A 392 -15.72 -32.00 5.24
C LYS A 392 -16.33 -31.19 4.11
N SER A 393 -17.62 -30.89 4.17
CA SER A 393 -18.34 -30.30 3.03
C SER A 393 -18.27 -28.77 2.97
N LYS A 394 -17.94 -28.12 4.10
CA LYS A 394 -17.86 -26.66 4.22
C LYS A 394 -16.42 -26.16 4.17
N LEU A 395 -16.22 -24.98 3.60
CA LEU A 395 -14.91 -24.35 3.46
C LEU A 395 -14.89 -22.94 4.05
N ILE A 396 -13.88 -22.67 4.88
CA ILE A 396 -13.44 -21.30 5.20
C ILE A 396 -12.09 -21.08 4.53
N ILE A 397 -11.98 -19.99 3.76
CA ILE A 397 -10.71 -19.51 3.20
C ILE A 397 -10.31 -18.28 4.01
N ASP A 398 -9.23 -18.37 4.79
CA ASP A 398 -8.72 -17.25 5.59
C ASP A 398 -7.60 -16.52 4.82
N LEU A 399 -7.86 -15.27 4.49
CA LEU A 399 -6.97 -14.37 3.72
C LEU A 399 -6.70 -13.07 4.49
N GLN A 400 -6.86 -13.07 5.82
CA GLN A 400 -6.53 -11.90 6.64
C GLN A 400 -5.07 -11.48 6.44
N SER A 401 -4.86 -10.18 6.27
CA SER A 401 -3.56 -9.52 6.08
C SER A 401 -2.77 -10.00 4.84
N ASN A 402 -3.41 -10.66 3.88
CA ASN A 402 -2.75 -11.16 2.68
C ASN A 402 -2.47 -10.04 1.66
N GLY A 403 -1.21 -9.60 1.58
CA GLY A 403 -0.77 -8.56 0.64
C GLY A 403 -0.60 -8.99 -0.82
N GLY A 404 -0.90 -10.25 -1.16
CA GLY A 404 -0.74 -10.83 -2.50
C GLY A 404 0.52 -11.69 -2.64
N GLY A 405 1.10 -11.75 -3.84
CA GLY A 405 2.23 -12.62 -4.18
C GLY A 405 2.20 -13.03 -5.65
N LEU A 406 2.56 -14.29 -5.95
CA LEU A 406 2.55 -14.81 -7.32
C LEU A 406 1.12 -14.96 -7.83
N VAL A 407 0.84 -14.37 -8.99
CA VAL A 407 -0.45 -14.52 -9.68
C VAL A 407 -0.74 -16.00 -9.98
N ALA A 408 0.28 -16.79 -10.33
CA ALA A 408 0.13 -18.23 -10.56
C ALA A 408 -0.47 -18.95 -9.35
N ASN A 409 0.03 -18.70 -8.13
CA ASN A 409 -0.47 -19.33 -6.91
C ASN A 409 -1.91 -18.89 -6.59
N ALA A 410 -2.23 -17.61 -6.79
CA ALA A 410 -3.58 -17.11 -6.57
C ALA A 410 -4.58 -17.74 -7.55
N VAL A 411 -4.25 -17.81 -8.84
CA VAL A 411 -5.10 -18.46 -9.86
C VAL A 411 -5.19 -19.97 -9.61
N ALA A 412 -4.08 -20.61 -9.22
CA ALA A 412 -4.05 -22.01 -8.86
C ALA A 412 -4.99 -22.34 -7.71
N LEU A 413 -5.02 -21.52 -6.65
CA LEU A 413 -5.95 -21.70 -5.54
C LEU A 413 -7.40 -21.70 -6.03
N TYR A 414 -7.75 -20.76 -6.91
CA TYR A 414 -9.08 -20.70 -7.50
C TYR A 414 -9.42 -21.94 -8.32
N ALA A 415 -8.49 -22.38 -9.17
CA ALA A 415 -8.67 -23.56 -10.01
C ALA A 415 -8.66 -24.89 -9.24
N ILE A 416 -7.93 -24.99 -8.12
CA ILE A 416 -7.91 -26.18 -7.27
C ILE A 416 -9.21 -26.31 -6.47
N LEU A 417 -9.74 -25.18 -5.96
CA LEU A 417 -10.98 -25.18 -5.19
C LEU A 417 -12.22 -25.29 -6.08
N PHE A 418 -12.22 -24.62 -7.24
CA PHE A 418 -13.33 -24.54 -8.19
C PHE A 418 -12.87 -24.77 -9.65
N PRO A 419 -12.50 -26.00 -10.03
CA PRO A 419 -11.89 -26.31 -11.33
C PRO A 419 -12.63 -25.86 -12.58
N GLU A 420 -13.96 -25.87 -12.58
CA GLU A 420 -14.76 -25.47 -13.74
C GLU A 420 -14.59 -23.97 -14.02
N ALA A 421 -14.77 -23.14 -13.00
CA ALA A 421 -14.61 -21.69 -13.14
C ALA A 421 -13.14 -21.27 -13.24
N GLY A 422 -12.25 -21.95 -12.52
CA GLY A 422 -10.81 -21.70 -12.60
C GLY A 422 -10.27 -21.78 -14.03
N ARG A 423 -10.74 -22.72 -14.85
CA ARG A 423 -10.30 -22.86 -16.25
C ARG A 423 -10.62 -21.66 -17.14
N GLU A 424 -11.65 -20.89 -16.79
CA GLU A 424 -12.10 -19.72 -17.54
C GLU A 424 -11.54 -18.40 -16.96
N THR A 425 -10.53 -18.48 -16.09
CA THR A 425 -9.93 -17.31 -15.43
C THR A 425 -9.21 -16.39 -16.42
N HIS A 426 -9.55 -15.09 -16.40
CA HIS A 426 -8.86 -14.04 -17.15
C HIS A 426 -8.40 -12.88 -16.26
N MET A 427 -7.13 -12.47 -16.40
CA MET A 427 -6.61 -11.27 -15.72
C MET A 427 -6.50 -10.16 -16.75
N ASN A 428 -7.65 -9.63 -17.16
CA ASN A 428 -7.74 -8.64 -18.22
C ASN A 428 -7.13 -7.30 -17.77
N MET A 429 -5.90 -7.02 -18.21
CA MET A 429 -5.18 -5.79 -17.88
C MET A 429 -5.08 -4.86 -19.09
N ARG A 430 -4.98 -3.56 -18.82
CA ARG A 430 -4.56 -2.57 -19.82
C ARG A 430 -3.51 -1.61 -19.25
N VAL A 431 -2.44 -1.41 -20.00
CA VAL A 431 -1.33 -0.51 -19.69
C VAL A 431 -1.72 0.90 -20.15
N ARG A 432 -1.37 1.93 -19.38
CA ARG A 432 -1.58 3.31 -19.84
C ARG A 432 -0.68 3.61 -21.04
N ALA A 433 -1.27 4.12 -22.12
CA ALA A 433 -0.54 4.52 -23.30
C ALA A 433 0.05 5.92 -23.10
N HIS A 434 1.35 6.07 -23.34
CA HIS A 434 2.04 7.35 -23.36
C HIS A 434 3.23 7.35 -24.33
N ALA A 435 3.74 8.54 -24.64
CA ALA A 435 4.72 8.73 -25.72
C ALA A 435 6.05 7.97 -25.50
N ALA A 436 6.60 8.00 -24.28
CA ALA A 436 7.85 7.30 -23.96
C ALA A 436 7.73 5.77 -24.12
N LEU A 437 6.61 5.18 -23.67
CA LEU A 437 6.34 3.75 -23.85
C LEU A 437 6.23 3.39 -25.34
N ASN A 438 5.47 4.17 -26.11
CA ASN A 438 5.31 3.92 -27.54
C ASN A 438 6.63 4.01 -28.30
N TRP A 439 7.43 5.05 -27.98
CA TRP A 439 8.74 5.24 -28.59
C TRP A 439 9.65 4.04 -28.31
N ALA A 440 9.72 3.58 -27.05
CA ALA A 440 10.58 2.46 -26.69
C ALA A 440 10.18 1.16 -27.40
N GLY A 441 8.89 0.81 -27.39
CA GLY A 441 8.39 -0.40 -28.04
C GLY A 441 8.51 -0.37 -29.57
N THR A 442 8.17 0.76 -30.20
CA THR A 442 8.34 0.95 -31.65
C THR A 442 9.82 0.88 -32.05
N THR A 443 10.70 1.49 -31.26
CA THR A 443 12.15 1.47 -31.51
C THR A 443 12.71 0.05 -31.44
N LEU A 444 12.33 -0.73 -30.42
CA LEU A 444 12.71 -2.14 -30.31
C LEU A 444 12.24 -2.95 -31.53
N GLU A 445 11.00 -2.72 -31.99
CA GLU A 445 10.47 -3.37 -33.19
C GLU A 445 11.25 -2.98 -34.46
N GLU A 446 11.54 -1.69 -34.65
CA GLU A 446 12.29 -1.18 -35.82
C GLU A 446 13.73 -1.71 -35.87
N LEU A 447 14.33 -1.97 -34.71
CA LEU A 447 15.63 -2.62 -34.56
C LEU A 447 15.60 -4.12 -34.86
N GLY A 448 14.41 -4.71 -35.04
CA GLY A 448 14.21 -6.13 -35.32
C GLY A 448 14.36 -7.02 -34.09
N GLU A 449 14.22 -6.46 -32.89
CA GLU A 449 14.26 -7.23 -31.65
C GLU A 449 13.02 -8.10 -31.46
N ASN A 450 13.19 -9.25 -30.81
CA ASN A 450 12.05 -10.11 -30.48
C ASN A 450 11.35 -9.59 -29.23
N LEU A 451 10.22 -8.91 -29.42
CA LEU A 451 9.44 -8.30 -28.33
C LEU A 451 8.89 -9.31 -27.30
N GLN A 452 8.72 -10.59 -27.66
CA GLN A 452 8.36 -11.65 -26.69
C GLN A 452 9.52 -11.96 -25.72
N ARG A 453 10.72 -11.46 -25.98
CA ARG A 453 11.90 -11.59 -25.10
C ARG A 453 12.31 -10.26 -24.49
N MET A 454 11.63 -9.17 -24.84
CA MET A 454 11.90 -7.84 -24.31
C MET A 454 11.06 -7.57 -23.06
N PRO A 455 11.60 -6.86 -22.06
CA PRO A 455 10.92 -6.67 -20.79
C PRO A 455 9.57 -5.95 -20.98
N TYR A 456 8.51 -6.51 -20.39
CA TYR A 456 7.24 -5.79 -20.27
C TYR A 456 7.43 -4.47 -19.52
N PRO A 457 6.71 -3.37 -19.84
CA PRO A 457 5.75 -3.23 -20.95
C PRO A 457 6.37 -2.65 -22.23
N VAL A 458 7.68 -2.42 -22.30
CA VAL A 458 8.35 -1.96 -23.55
C VAL A 458 8.53 -3.09 -24.57
N GLY A 459 8.33 -4.34 -24.12
CA GLY A 459 7.97 -5.52 -24.91
C GLY A 459 6.86 -6.27 -24.19
N PHE A 460 6.76 -7.58 -24.39
CA PHE A 460 5.71 -8.41 -23.79
C PHE A 460 6.22 -9.78 -23.33
N ALA A 461 7.47 -9.86 -22.86
CA ALA A 461 7.99 -11.09 -22.25
C ALA A 461 7.15 -11.51 -21.03
N GLY A 462 6.59 -12.72 -21.09
CA GLY A 462 5.72 -13.27 -20.05
C GLY A 462 4.26 -12.80 -20.13
N PHE A 463 3.85 -12.16 -21.24
CA PHE A 463 2.50 -11.65 -21.43
C PHE A 463 1.90 -12.06 -22.79
N VAL A 464 0.59 -12.23 -22.81
CA VAL A 464 -0.23 -12.68 -23.95
C VAL A 464 -1.48 -11.80 -24.11
N ASP A 465 -2.19 -11.93 -25.24
CA ASP A 465 -3.42 -11.21 -25.52
C ASP A 465 -4.62 -11.72 -24.67
N GLY A 466 -5.78 -11.09 -24.85
CA GLY A 466 -7.04 -11.47 -24.19
C GLY A 466 -7.50 -12.91 -24.47
N ASP A 467 -7.00 -13.55 -25.53
CA ASP A 467 -7.32 -14.94 -25.91
C ASP A 467 -6.18 -15.93 -25.56
N PHE A 468 -5.23 -15.53 -24.72
CA PHE A 468 -4.02 -16.29 -24.37
C PHE A 468 -3.12 -16.64 -25.57
N ARG A 469 -3.08 -15.80 -26.61
CA ARG A 469 -2.17 -15.93 -27.75
C ARG A 469 -1.03 -14.93 -27.65
N ASN A 470 0.13 -15.30 -28.18
CA ASN A 470 1.26 -14.38 -28.27
C ASN A 470 0.91 -13.19 -29.18
N PHE A 471 1.32 -11.99 -28.78
CA PHE A 471 1.27 -10.81 -29.63
C PHE A 471 2.19 -10.99 -30.84
N THR A 472 1.77 -10.51 -32.02
CA THR A 472 2.59 -10.68 -33.24
C THR A 472 3.54 -9.52 -33.47
N ASN A 473 3.20 -8.33 -32.98
CA ASN A 473 3.93 -7.08 -33.21
C ASN A 473 3.56 -6.05 -32.11
N TRP A 474 4.25 -4.91 -32.07
CA TRP A 474 4.02 -3.85 -31.08
C TRP A 474 2.61 -3.28 -31.14
N LYS A 475 2.06 -3.09 -32.34
CA LYS A 475 0.71 -2.54 -32.54
C LYS A 475 -0.37 -3.46 -31.94
N ASP A 476 -0.21 -4.78 -32.03
CA ASP A 476 -1.14 -5.74 -31.44
C ASP A 476 -1.17 -5.65 -29.91
N PHE A 477 -0.05 -5.31 -29.26
CA PHE A 477 0.04 -5.07 -27.82
C PHE A 477 -0.44 -3.66 -27.44
N TYR A 478 0.17 -2.62 -28.03
CA TYR A 478 0.03 -1.23 -27.59
C TYR A 478 -1.32 -0.59 -27.94
N GLY A 479 -2.04 -1.08 -28.96
CA GLY A 479 -3.23 -0.37 -29.46
C GLY A 479 -2.86 1.08 -29.83
N PRO A 480 -3.41 2.14 -29.25
CA PRO A 480 -4.23 2.11 -28.05
C PRO A 480 -5.72 2.16 -28.33
N ASP A 481 -6.50 1.65 -27.38
CA ASP A 481 -7.92 1.93 -27.25
C ASP A 481 -8.10 3.18 -26.39
N LYS A 482 -9.08 4.01 -26.74
CA LYS A 482 -9.44 5.19 -25.94
C LYS A 482 -10.50 4.84 -24.91
N LEU A 483 -10.20 5.02 -23.62
CA LEU A 483 -11.13 4.84 -22.51
C LEU A 483 -11.28 6.15 -21.74
N GLY A 484 -12.42 6.82 -21.93
CA GLY A 484 -12.62 8.17 -21.43
C GLY A 484 -11.71 9.18 -22.13
N ASP A 485 -10.93 9.93 -21.36
CA ASP A 485 -9.97 10.92 -21.86
C ASP A 485 -8.56 10.35 -22.06
N ASP A 486 -8.30 9.14 -21.53
CA ASP A 486 -7.00 8.46 -21.60
C ASP A 486 -6.96 7.39 -22.70
N GLU A 487 -5.74 7.04 -23.08
CA GLU A 487 -5.43 5.96 -24.02
C GLU A 487 -4.78 4.80 -23.27
N PHE A 488 -5.15 3.57 -23.63
CA PHE A 488 -4.64 2.35 -23.01
C PHE A 488 -4.30 1.28 -24.04
N SER A 489 -3.42 0.35 -23.67
CA SER A 489 -3.09 -0.80 -24.50
C SER A 489 -4.32 -1.65 -24.83
N ASN A 490 -4.19 -2.51 -25.84
CA ASN A 490 -5.10 -3.64 -25.98
C ASN A 490 -5.02 -4.53 -24.71
N ILE A 491 -5.99 -5.43 -24.56
CA ILE A 491 -6.03 -6.35 -23.42
C ILE A 491 -4.76 -7.21 -23.41
N VAL A 492 -4.11 -7.22 -22.25
CA VAL A 492 -2.93 -8.03 -21.96
C VAL A 492 -3.16 -8.87 -20.70
N GLN A 493 -2.62 -10.07 -20.68
CA GLN A 493 -2.68 -10.99 -19.54
C GLN A 493 -1.29 -11.57 -19.23
N PRO A 494 -0.95 -11.84 -17.96
CA PRO A 494 0.27 -12.60 -17.64
C PRO A 494 0.14 -14.05 -18.12
N GLU A 495 1.18 -14.60 -18.75
CA GLU A 495 1.25 -16.03 -19.12
C GLU A 495 1.10 -16.95 -17.89
N THR A 496 1.45 -16.46 -16.70
CA THR A 496 1.32 -17.21 -15.44
C THR A 496 -0.13 -17.49 -15.03
N VAL A 497 -1.10 -16.75 -15.57
CA VAL A 497 -2.53 -17.06 -15.40
C VAL A 497 -2.88 -18.38 -16.07
N GLU A 498 -2.29 -18.68 -17.24
CA GLU A 498 -2.46 -19.96 -17.94
C GLU A 498 -1.99 -21.12 -17.06
N ILE A 499 -0.80 -20.98 -16.48
CA ILE A 499 -0.18 -22.01 -15.62
C ILE A 499 -1.07 -22.27 -14.41
N GLY A 500 -1.56 -21.20 -13.76
CA GLY A 500 -2.46 -21.33 -12.60
C GLY A 500 -3.78 -22.01 -12.95
N ARG A 501 -4.40 -21.67 -14.10
CA ARG A 501 -5.76 -22.13 -14.45
C ARG A 501 -5.81 -23.56 -14.96
N THR A 502 -4.76 -24.04 -15.62
CA THR A 502 -4.72 -25.41 -16.19
C THR A 502 -3.86 -26.38 -15.39
N GLY A 503 -2.93 -25.87 -14.57
CA GLY A 503 -1.85 -26.68 -14.02
C GLY A 503 -0.91 -27.22 -15.10
N ILE A 504 -0.05 -28.16 -14.71
CA ILE A 504 0.91 -28.86 -15.56
C ILE A 504 0.74 -30.36 -15.30
N PRO A 505 0.22 -31.16 -16.25
CA PRO A 505 -0.01 -32.59 -16.06
C PRO A 505 1.23 -33.32 -15.54
N GLY A 506 1.07 -34.09 -14.44
CA GLY A 506 2.16 -34.82 -13.79
C GLY A 506 3.10 -33.98 -12.91
N VAL A 507 2.87 -32.66 -12.78
CA VAL A 507 3.66 -31.76 -11.92
C VAL A 507 2.75 -30.93 -11.02
N LEU A 508 1.85 -30.14 -11.61
CA LEU A 508 0.89 -29.27 -10.93
C LEU A 508 -0.52 -29.77 -11.28
N GLU A 509 -1.01 -30.75 -10.53
CA GLU A 509 -2.31 -31.38 -10.82
C GLU A 509 -3.45 -30.70 -10.07
N ILE A 510 -4.52 -30.39 -10.81
CA ILE A 510 -5.78 -29.91 -10.25
C ILE A 510 -6.61 -31.13 -9.81
N PRO A 511 -7.00 -31.23 -8.53
CA PRO A 511 -7.72 -32.38 -8.01
C PRO A 511 -9.18 -32.40 -8.49
N GLU A 512 -9.85 -33.53 -8.28
CA GLU A 512 -11.31 -33.60 -8.47
C GLU A 512 -12.02 -32.59 -7.55
N PRO A 513 -13.04 -31.87 -8.05
CA PRO A 513 -13.75 -30.87 -7.27
C PRO A 513 -14.42 -31.51 -6.03
N TRP A 514 -14.43 -30.75 -4.93
CA TRP A 514 -15.02 -31.21 -3.68
C TRP A 514 -15.90 -30.15 -3.02
N PHE A 515 -15.38 -28.93 -2.88
CA PHE A 515 -16.12 -27.82 -2.30
C PHE A 515 -17.07 -27.18 -3.30
N ARG A 516 -18.14 -26.59 -2.80
CA ARG A 516 -19.11 -25.82 -3.59
C ARG A 516 -19.04 -24.35 -3.20
N PRO A 517 -19.19 -23.41 -4.15
CA PRO A 517 -19.19 -21.98 -3.82
C PRO A 517 -20.20 -21.61 -2.74
N GLU A 518 -21.40 -22.20 -2.77
CA GLU A 518 -22.45 -21.92 -1.78
C GLU A 518 -22.08 -22.35 -0.35
N ASP A 519 -21.25 -23.40 -0.20
CA ASP A 519 -20.77 -23.92 1.08
C ASP A 519 -19.42 -23.30 1.51
N THR A 520 -18.98 -22.26 0.80
CA THR A 520 -17.71 -21.58 1.06
C THR A 520 -17.94 -20.18 1.65
N VAL A 521 -17.03 -19.75 2.51
CA VAL A 521 -16.92 -18.36 2.98
C VAL A 521 -15.45 -17.94 3.01
N ILE A 522 -15.17 -16.71 2.55
CA ILE A 522 -13.85 -16.10 2.64
C ILE A 522 -13.85 -15.16 3.85
N VAL A 523 -12.76 -15.18 4.63
CA VAL A 523 -12.53 -14.28 5.76
C VAL A 523 -11.37 -13.37 5.41
N THR A 524 -11.56 -12.07 5.60
CA THR A 524 -10.53 -11.05 5.41
C THR A 524 -10.59 -10.04 6.57
N ASP A 525 -9.54 -9.27 6.75
CA ASP A 525 -9.50 -8.06 7.58
C ASP A 525 -9.55 -6.79 6.70
N GLY A 526 -10.01 -6.95 5.46
CA GLY A 526 -10.04 -5.91 4.42
C GLY A 526 -8.71 -5.64 3.73
N HIS A 527 -7.54 -6.07 4.23
CA HIS A 527 -6.27 -5.68 3.60
C HIS A 527 -6.08 -6.28 2.19
N CYS A 528 -6.53 -7.53 1.97
CA CYS A 528 -6.36 -8.32 0.74
C CYS A 528 -5.99 -7.51 -0.52
N ALA A 529 -4.73 -7.62 -0.95
CA ALA A 529 -4.13 -6.76 -1.99
C ALA A 529 -3.49 -7.56 -3.13
N SER A 530 -3.20 -6.90 -4.26
CA SER A 530 -2.47 -7.48 -5.40
C SER A 530 -3.13 -8.80 -5.85
N ALA A 531 -2.37 -9.89 -6.02
CA ALA A 531 -2.92 -11.20 -6.40
C ALA A 531 -4.07 -11.70 -5.50
N CYS A 532 -4.10 -11.35 -4.20
CA CYS A 532 -5.23 -11.65 -3.31
C CYS A 532 -6.50 -10.95 -3.77
N SER A 533 -6.40 -9.65 -4.06
CA SER A 533 -7.54 -8.84 -4.50
C SER A 533 -8.20 -9.42 -5.76
N TYR A 534 -7.38 -9.95 -6.66
CA TYR A 534 -7.83 -10.54 -7.90
C TYR A 534 -8.61 -11.83 -7.64
N VAL A 535 -8.04 -12.78 -6.89
CA VAL A 535 -8.69 -14.08 -6.66
C VAL A 535 -9.94 -13.98 -5.77
N VAL A 536 -9.92 -13.14 -4.74
CA VAL A 536 -11.12 -12.88 -3.91
C VAL A 536 -12.18 -12.20 -4.75
N GLY A 537 -11.79 -11.22 -5.58
CA GLY A 537 -12.70 -10.53 -6.47
C GLY A 537 -13.42 -11.47 -7.44
N MET A 538 -12.71 -12.41 -8.06
CA MET A 538 -13.31 -13.41 -8.97
C MET A 538 -14.28 -14.33 -8.21
N MET A 539 -13.85 -14.92 -7.08
CA MET A 539 -14.73 -15.77 -6.26
C MET A 539 -16.01 -15.02 -5.82
N MET A 540 -15.90 -13.73 -5.51
CA MET A 540 -17.05 -12.89 -5.17
C MET A 540 -17.97 -12.63 -6.36
N ARG A 541 -17.43 -12.22 -7.50
CA ARG A 541 -18.22 -11.74 -8.66
C ARG A 541 -18.76 -12.88 -9.51
N GLU A 542 -17.96 -13.90 -9.76
CA GLU A 542 -18.27 -14.98 -10.71
C GLU A 542 -18.94 -16.17 -10.03
N LEU A 543 -18.55 -16.48 -8.79
CA LEU A 543 -19.08 -17.63 -8.04
C LEU A 543 -20.07 -17.25 -6.94
N GLY A 544 -20.18 -15.97 -6.59
CA GLY A 544 -21.03 -15.52 -5.49
C GLY A 544 -20.58 -16.04 -4.12
N VAL A 545 -19.29 -16.38 -3.96
CA VAL A 545 -18.73 -16.77 -2.66
C VAL A 545 -18.86 -15.60 -1.70
N GLN A 546 -19.45 -15.86 -0.53
CA GLN A 546 -19.69 -14.82 0.46
C GLN A 546 -18.39 -14.47 1.20
N VAL A 547 -18.20 -13.19 1.49
CA VAL A 547 -17.05 -12.68 2.24
C VAL A 547 -17.48 -12.11 3.59
N LEU A 548 -16.72 -12.44 4.62
CA LEU A 548 -16.81 -11.84 5.94
C LEU A 548 -15.56 -10.99 6.19
N ALA A 549 -15.75 -9.70 6.45
CA ALA A 549 -14.68 -8.80 6.86
C ALA A 549 -14.64 -8.68 8.39
N VAL A 550 -13.45 -8.68 8.98
CA VAL A 550 -13.23 -8.62 10.43
C VAL A 550 -12.48 -7.36 10.83
N GLY A 551 -12.90 -6.71 11.91
CA GLY A 551 -12.30 -5.47 12.42
C GLY A 551 -12.97 -4.23 11.83
N GLY A 552 -12.16 -3.25 11.43
CA GLY A 552 -12.58 -1.97 10.90
C GLY A 552 -12.85 -0.91 11.96
N ARG A 553 -13.25 0.28 11.48
CA ARG A 553 -13.63 1.42 12.32
C ARG A 553 -14.86 1.06 13.16
N PRO A 554 -15.04 1.65 14.36
CA PRO A 554 -16.23 1.46 15.20
C PRO A 554 -17.47 2.14 14.59
N LEU A 555 -17.95 1.59 13.48
CA LEU A 555 -18.95 2.15 12.59
C LEU A 555 -19.96 1.06 12.18
N ASP A 556 -21.26 1.35 12.39
CA ASP A 556 -22.39 0.55 11.92
C ASP A 556 -22.61 0.73 10.42
N ALA A 557 -21.69 0.17 9.64
CA ALA A 557 -21.67 0.18 8.18
C ALA A 557 -20.89 -1.04 7.64
N PRO A 558 -21.02 -1.34 6.34
CA PRO A 558 -20.22 -2.37 5.69
C PRO A 558 -18.72 -1.99 5.66
N MET A 559 -17.90 -3.01 5.48
CA MET A 559 -16.46 -2.93 5.21
C MET A 559 -16.19 -3.73 3.93
N GLN A 560 -15.22 -3.33 3.11
CA GLN A 560 -14.84 -4.14 1.96
C GLN A 560 -14.02 -5.36 2.40
N GLY A 561 -14.19 -6.48 1.68
CA GLY A 561 -13.28 -7.62 1.82
C GLY A 561 -11.93 -7.41 1.14
N ILE A 562 -11.86 -6.43 0.22
CA ILE A 562 -10.70 -6.09 -0.59
C ILE A 562 -10.50 -4.58 -0.53
N GLY A 563 -9.55 -4.16 0.29
CA GLY A 563 -9.23 -2.78 0.60
C GLY A 563 -7.86 -2.35 0.12
N GLY A 564 -6.93 -3.27 -0.13
CA GLY A 564 -5.63 -2.94 -0.70
C GLY A 564 -5.65 -2.64 -2.20
N THR A 565 -4.47 -2.57 -2.82
CA THR A 565 -4.32 -2.36 -4.27
C THR A 565 -4.98 -3.48 -5.07
N LYS A 566 -5.75 -3.10 -6.10
CA LYS A 566 -6.36 -3.98 -7.09
C LYS A 566 -5.81 -3.62 -8.49
N GLY A 567 -4.66 -4.17 -8.83
CA GLY A 567 -3.94 -3.90 -10.09
C GLY A 567 -2.65 -4.69 -10.18
N GLY A 568 -1.92 -4.50 -11.26
CA GLY A 568 -0.60 -5.08 -11.47
C GLY A 568 -0.29 -5.27 -12.96
N PRO A 569 0.89 -5.79 -13.31
CA PRO A 569 1.98 -6.16 -12.41
C PRO A 569 2.75 -4.94 -11.89
N VAL A 570 3.48 -5.14 -10.79
CA VAL A 570 4.46 -4.17 -10.29
C VAL A 570 5.66 -4.17 -11.22
N ILE A 571 6.08 -2.99 -11.68
CA ILE A 571 7.37 -2.83 -12.38
C ILE A 571 8.25 -1.84 -11.62
N ALA A 572 9.56 -2.05 -11.67
CA ALA A 572 10.56 -1.17 -11.04
C ALA A 572 11.36 -0.38 -12.10
N LEU A 573 11.96 0.74 -11.73
CA LEU A 573 12.67 1.62 -12.67
C LEU A 573 13.99 1.02 -13.19
N GLN A 574 14.77 0.36 -12.31
CA GLN A 574 16.14 -0.08 -12.64
C GLN A 574 16.28 -0.95 -13.89
N PRO A 575 15.41 -1.94 -14.18
CA PRO A 575 15.58 -2.76 -15.37
C PRO A 575 15.53 -1.92 -16.66
N TYR A 576 14.71 -0.85 -16.70
CA TYR A 576 14.64 0.06 -17.83
C TYR A 576 15.83 1.02 -17.91
N GLN A 577 16.42 1.39 -16.76
CA GLN A 577 17.69 2.12 -16.71
C GLN A 577 18.87 1.37 -17.32
N ARG A 578 18.78 0.04 -17.38
CA ARG A 578 19.78 -0.79 -18.07
C ARG A 578 19.49 -0.93 -19.55
N LEU A 579 18.20 -0.94 -19.93
CA LEU A 579 17.75 -1.13 -21.30
C LEU A 579 17.92 0.13 -22.16
N TYR A 580 17.46 1.28 -21.69
CA TYR A 580 17.42 2.51 -22.51
C TYR A 580 18.80 3.02 -22.96
N PRO A 581 19.87 2.96 -22.15
CA PRO A 581 21.20 3.33 -22.63
C PRO A 581 21.69 2.43 -23.77
N ILE A 582 21.27 1.16 -23.80
CA ILE A 582 21.57 0.25 -24.92
C ILE A 582 20.77 0.68 -26.14
N LEU A 583 19.48 1.00 -25.99
CA LEU A 583 18.67 1.53 -27.10
C LEU A 583 19.31 2.79 -27.71
N ALA A 584 19.80 3.70 -26.88
CA ALA A 584 20.45 4.93 -27.32
C ALA A 584 21.75 4.72 -28.13
N LEU A 585 22.38 3.53 -28.07
CA LEU A 585 23.54 3.21 -28.90
C LEU A 585 23.16 2.86 -30.35
N TYR A 586 21.91 2.48 -30.58
CA TYR A 586 21.47 1.82 -31.80
C TYR A 586 20.26 2.49 -32.48
N ALA A 587 19.49 3.26 -31.72
CA ALA A 587 18.33 3.98 -32.17
C ALA A 587 18.62 5.46 -32.37
N GLU A 588 17.78 6.10 -33.19
CA GLU A 588 17.68 7.56 -33.18
C GLU A 588 17.25 8.05 -31.78
N PRO A 589 17.72 9.21 -31.33
CA PRO A 589 17.28 9.77 -30.06
C PRO A 589 15.76 9.97 -30.06
N PRO A 590 15.11 9.91 -28.89
CA PRO A 590 13.70 10.26 -28.79
C PRO A 590 13.49 11.70 -29.28
N PRO A 591 12.33 11.99 -29.88
CA PRO A 591 11.89 13.36 -30.13
C PRO A 591 12.05 14.26 -28.89
N ASP A 592 12.36 15.54 -29.10
CA ASP A 592 12.63 16.51 -28.01
C ASP A 592 11.46 16.67 -27.02
N ASP A 593 10.24 16.33 -27.43
CA ASP A 593 9.03 16.35 -26.60
C ASP A 593 8.81 15.08 -25.77
N ILE A 594 9.62 14.03 -25.98
CA ILE A 594 9.58 12.77 -25.21
C ILE A 594 10.73 12.75 -24.22
N ASP A 595 10.42 13.06 -22.96
CA ASP A 595 11.38 12.96 -21.86
C ASP A 595 11.60 11.50 -21.45
N VAL A 596 12.84 11.01 -21.61
CA VAL A 596 13.29 9.68 -21.18
C VAL A 596 14.40 9.75 -20.13
N THR A 597 14.62 10.91 -19.52
CA THR A 597 15.71 11.19 -18.57
C THR A 597 15.91 10.08 -17.52
N PRO A 598 14.86 9.58 -16.81
CA PRO A 598 15.08 8.57 -15.78
C PRO A 598 15.61 7.24 -16.30
N PHE A 599 15.46 6.96 -17.58
CA PHE A 599 15.88 5.70 -18.19
C PHE A 599 17.28 5.77 -18.79
N VAL A 600 17.68 6.92 -19.33
CA VAL A 600 19.03 7.10 -19.92
C VAL A 600 20.07 7.56 -18.91
N TRP A 601 19.64 8.20 -17.83
CA TRP A 601 20.50 8.68 -16.75
C TRP A 601 20.21 7.86 -15.48
N PRO A 602 21.00 6.81 -15.19
CA PRO A 602 20.70 5.87 -14.09
C PRO A 602 20.96 6.45 -12.70
N TYR A 603 21.51 7.66 -12.60
CA TYR A 603 21.91 8.30 -11.34
C TYR A 603 20.95 9.44 -10.99
N PRO A 604 19.96 9.23 -10.12
CA PRO A 604 18.99 10.28 -9.80
C PRO A 604 19.69 11.53 -9.21
N PRO A 605 19.14 12.75 -9.39
CA PRO A 605 19.75 13.98 -8.91
C PRO A 605 20.02 14.02 -7.39
N LEU A 606 19.16 13.35 -6.63
CA LEU A 606 19.40 12.99 -5.23
C LEU A 606 19.37 11.47 -5.11
N ALA A 607 20.33 10.92 -4.38
CA ALA A 607 20.34 9.53 -4.02
C ALA A 607 19.14 9.19 -3.11
N GLY A 608 18.75 7.92 -3.17
CA GLY A 608 17.66 7.39 -2.37
C GLY A 608 17.80 5.89 -2.23
N THR A 609 16.68 5.23 -1.97
CA THR A 609 16.64 3.77 -2.08
C THR A 609 16.95 3.34 -3.52
N SER A 610 17.37 2.08 -3.69
CA SER A 610 17.66 1.52 -5.01
C SER A 610 16.47 1.73 -5.94
N THR A 611 16.71 2.05 -7.21
CA THR A 611 15.66 2.19 -8.23
C THR A 611 14.91 0.88 -8.52
N ASN A 612 15.35 -0.25 -7.94
CA ASN A 612 14.55 -1.49 -7.86
C ASN A 612 13.35 -1.40 -6.92
N THR A 613 13.37 -0.45 -5.98
CA THR A 613 12.28 -0.21 -5.03
C THR A 613 11.38 0.94 -5.47
N TRP A 614 11.70 1.58 -6.60
CA TRP A 614 10.90 2.65 -7.18
C TRP A 614 9.94 1.98 -8.15
N THR A 615 8.73 1.75 -7.69
CA THR A 615 7.77 0.88 -8.35
C THR A 615 6.52 1.62 -8.77
N VAL A 616 5.87 1.13 -9.82
CA VAL A 616 4.55 1.57 -10.26
C VAL A 616 3.64 0.37 -10.49
N ASN A 617 2.35 0.61 -10.35
CA ASN A 617 1.28 -0.27 -10.79
C ASN A 617 1.08 -0.11 -12.31
N SER A 618 1.70 -0.98 -13.10
CA SER A 618 1.84 -0.76 -14.54
C SER A 618 0.54 -0.90 -15.34
N ALA A 619 -0.46 -1.62 -14.82
CA ALA A 619 -1.71 -1.82 -15.55
C ALA A 619 -2.94 -1.89 -14.63
N ASN A 620 -4.04 -1.39 -15.19
CA ASN A 620 -5.37 -1.47 -14.60
C ASN A 620 -5.99 -2.82 -14.95
N ILE A 621 -6.60 -3.49 -13.96
CA ILE A 621 -7.36 -4.74 -14.19
C ILE A 621 -8.85 -4.39 -14.39
N TYR A 622 -9.49 -5.07 -15.33
CA TYR A 622 -10.92 -4.92 -15.64
C TYR A 622 -11.64 -6.26 -15.47
N PRO A 623 -12.90 -6.26 -15.02
CA PRO A 623 -13.69 -7.48 -14.99
C PRO A 623 -14.17 -7.84 -16.41
N ASP A 624 -14.41 -9.13 -16.64
CA ASP A 624 -14.80 -9.69 -17.93
C ASP A 624 -16.09 -9.08 -18.52
N ASP A 625 -16.99 -8.63 -17.65
CA ASP A 625 -18.28 -8.05 -18.03
C ASP A 625 -18.24 -6.52 -18.24
N ASP A 626 -17.09 -5.86 -18.02
CA ASP A 626 -16.95 -4.40 -18.13
C ASP A 626 -15.52 -3.96 -18.49
N LEU A 627 -15.02 -4.45 -19.63
CA LEU A 627 -13.67 -4.22 -20.16
C LEU A 627 -13.40 -2.77 -20.61
N ASP A 628 -14.45 -1.98 -20.79
CA ASP A 628 -14.39 -0.56 -21.20
C ASP A 628 -14.82 0.39 -20.07
N GLY A 629 -15.12 -0.15 -18.88
CA GLY A 629 -15.64 0.61 -17.75
C GLY A 629 -14.58 0.97 -16.71
N THR A 630 -14.97 0.88 -15.44
CA THR A 630 -14.10 1.29 -14.33
C THR A 630 -13.14 0.17 -13.94
N PRO A 631 -11.81 0.40 -13.85
CA PRO A 631 -10.88 -0.59 -13.32
C PRO A 631 -11.26 -1.07 -11.93
N VAL A 632 -10.96 -2.32 -11.60
CA VAL A 632 -11.28 -2.88 -10.27
C VAL A 632 -10.66 -2.07 -9.13
N GLN A 633 -9.50 -1.42 -9.35
CA GLN A 633 -8.88 -0.46 -8.41
C GLN A 633 -9.89 0.52 -7.83
N PHE A 634 -10.78 1.08 -8.65
CA PHE A 634 -11.70 2.13 -8.25
C PHE A 634 -13.12 1.63 -7.92
N ARG A 635 -13.34 0.32 -7.88
CA ARG A 635 -14.66 -0.26 -7.58
C ARG A 635 -14.82 -0.53 -6.09
N TYR A 636 -15.92 -0.02 -5.54
CA TYR A 636 -16.38 -0.38 -4.21
C TYR A 636 -17.05 -1.76 -4.20
N GLU A 637 -16.58 -2.66 -3.36
CA GLU A 637 -17.09 -4.03 -3.20
C GLU A 637 -17.17 -4.40 -1.71
N ALA A 638 -18.32 -4.15 -1.09
CA ALA A 638 -18.57 -4.53 0.29
C ALA A 638 -18.47 -6.05 0.51
N ALA A 639 -17.99 -6.47 1.68
CA ALA A 639 -18.19 -7.83 2.18
C ALA A 639 -19.69 -8.08 2.45
N ASN A 640 -20.08 -9.35 2.53
CA ASN A 640 -21.46 -9.76 2.84
C ASN A 640 -21.80 -9.55 4.33
N CYS A 641 -20.79 -9.46 5.18
CA CYS A 641 -20.93 -9.25 6.62
C CYS A 641 -19.66 -8.62 7.18
N LYS A 642 -19.80 -7.75 8.18
CA LYS A 642 -18.71 -7.28 9.03
C LYS A 642 -18.88 -7.87 10.44
N LEU A 643 -17.78 -8.33 11.03
CA LEU A 643 -17.65 -8.60 12.47
C LEU A 643 -16.52 -7.75 13.04
N TYR A 644 -16.58 -7.44 14.32
CA TYR A 644 -15.43 -6.95 15.08
C TYR A 644 -14.69 -8.11 15.73
N TYR A 645 -13.38 -7.93 15.97
CA TYR A 645 -12.65 -8.85 16.84
C TYR A 645 -13.24 -8.82 18.25
N THR A 646 -13.27 -9.98 18.90
CA THR A 646 -13.62 -10.12 20.32
C THR A 646 -12.37 -10.44 21.13
N TRP A 647 -12.54 -10.53 22.44
CA TRP A 647 -11.46 -10.92 23.35
C TRP A 647 -10.85 -12.28 22.98
N ASP A 648 -11.65 -13.21 22.47
CA ASP A 648 -11.19 -14.55 22.10
C ASP A 648 -10.70 -14.61 20.65
N THR A 649 -11.26 -13.82 19.74
CA THR A 649 -10.99 -13.98 18.29
C THR A 649 -9.77 -13.18 17.81
N VAL A 650 -9.32 -12.17 18.56
CA VAL A 650 -8.17 -11.33 18.18
C VAL A 650 -6.84 -12.10 18.16
N THR A 651 -6.69 -13.11 19.02
CA THR A 651 -5.47 -13.96 19.11
C THR A 651 -5.71 -15.46 18.93
N ASN A 652 -6.95 -15.92 18.74
CA ASN A 652 -7.24 -17.35 18.53
C ASN A 652 -8.04 -17.55 17.25
N MET A 653 -7.39 -18.12 16.24
CA MET A 653 -8.00 -18.32 14.92
C MET A 653 -9.11 -19.37 14.95
N THR A 654 -9.03 -20.39 15.83
CA THR A 654 -10.11 -21.38 15.95
C THR A 654 -11.40 -20.74 16.47
N SER A 655 -11.27 -19.81 17.43
CA SER A 655 -12.41 -19.02 17.92
C SER A 655 -12.97 -18.12 16.83
N LEU A 656 -12.10 -17.47 16.04
CA LEU A 656 -12.51 -16.63 14.92
C LEU A 656 -13.26 -17.43 13.85
N TRP A 657 -12.71 -18.56 13.40
CA TRP A 657 -13.36 -19.43 12.41
C TRP A 657 -14.68 -20.01 12.92
N SER A 658 -14.79 -20.27 14.23
CA SER A 658 -16.05 -20.67 14.84
C SER A 658 -17.11 -19.56 14.75
N ALA A 659 -16.75 -18.30 14.98
CA ALA A 659 -17.65 -17.16 14.82
C ALA A 659 -18.06 -16.94 13.35
N VAL A 660 -17.11 -17.11 12.42
CA VAL A 660 -17.38 -17.07 10.97
C VAL A 660 -18.37 -18.15 10.57
N ALA A 661 -18.15 -19.39 11.05
CA ALA A 661 -19.04 -20.52 10.79
C ALA A 661 -20.45 -20.27 11.34
N ASP A 662 -20.56 -19.65 12.51
CA ASP A 662 -21.84 -19.28 13.11
C ASP A 662 -22.62 -18.28 12.25
N VAL A 663 -21.95 -17.24 11.75
CA VAL A 663 -22.54 -16.25 10.84
C VAL A 663 -22.97 -16.89 9.52
N LYS A 664 -22.09 -17.67 8.89
CA LYS A 664 -22.34 -18.23 7.55
C LYS A 664 -23.41 -19.33 7.57
N TRP A 665 -23.44 -20.19 8.60
CA TRP A 665 -24.27 -21.40 8.59
C TRP A 665 -25.31 -21.50 9.70
N ASN A 666 -25.22 -20.73 10.79
CA ASN A 666 -26.08 -20.91 11.97
C ASN A 666 -26.91 -19.66 12.33
N GLY A 667 -26.94 -18.64 11.46
CA GLY A 667 -27.75 -17.44 11.66
C GLY A 667 -27.16 -16.42 12.63
N GLY A 668 -25.84 -16.48 12.85
CA GLY A 668 -25.09 -15.44 13.55
C GLY A 668 -25.31 -14.06 12.91
N LYS A 669 -25.26 -13.01 13.73
CA LYS A 669 -25.55 -11.63 13.28
C LYS A 669 -24.28 -10.92 12.83
N CYS A 670 -24.46 -10.01 11.88
CA CYS A 670 -23.45 -9.07 11.43
C CYS A 670 -23.55 -7.75 12.20
N VAL A 671 -22.50 -6.93 12.14
CA VAL A 671 -22.55 -5.53 12.59
C VAL A 671 -23.74 -4.82 11.92
N PRO A 672 -24.52 -4.00 12.65
CA PRO A 672 -25.68 -3.33 12.08
C PRO A 672 -25.36 -2.57 10.79
N GLY A 673 -26.17 -2.77 9.74
CA GLY A 673 -25.97 -2.14 8.44
C GLY A 673 -24.85 -2.71 7.57
N SER A 674 -24.17 -3.79 8.00
CA SER A 674 -23.06 -4.42 7.24
C SER A 674 -23.47 -5.61 6.37
N THR A 675 -24.76 -5.92 6.27
CA THR A 675 -25.31 -7.01 5.46
C THR A 675 -26.54 -6.53 4.70
N ALA A 676 -26.86 -7.19 3.59
CA ALA A 676 -28.04 -6.90 2.79
C ALA A 676 -29.35 -7.43 3.40
N ASN A 677 -29.30 -8.42 4.31
CA ASN A 677 -30.52 -8.95 4.93
C ASN A 677 -31.01 -8.02 6.04
N GLU A 678 -32.32 -7.72 6.04
CA GLU A 678 -32.96 -6.85 7.04
C GLU A 678 -32.91 -7.43 8.46
N ASP A 679 -32.83 -8.75 8.60
CA ASP A 679 -32.77 -9.43 9.90
C ASP A 679 -31.36 -9.43 10.51
N GLY A 680 -30.37 -8.84 9.84
CA GLY A 680 -28.98 -8.73 10.29
C GLY A 680 -28.16 -10.01 10.17
N THR A 681 -28.66 -11.06 9.48
CA THR A 681 -27.86 -12.24 9.12
C THR A 681 -27.06 -12.01 7.83
N MET A 682 -26.06 -12.85 7.54
CA MET A 682 -25.30 -12.73 6.30
C MET A 682 -26.17 -13.09 5.08
N GLY A 683 -26.36 -12.13 4.17
CA GLY A 683 -27.06 -12.33 2.90
C GLY A 683 -26.14 -12.78 1.76
N THR A 684 -26.71 -13.40 0.73
CA THR A 684 -25.98 -13.72 -0.52
C THR A 684 -25.73 -12.47 -1.37
N SER A 685 -26.58 -11.44 -1.22
CA SER A 685 -26.35 -10.11 -1.78
C SER A 685 -25.43 -9.28 -0.89
N ARG A 686 -24.69 -8.35 -1.52
CA ARG A 686 -23.78 -7.42 -0.84
C ARG A 686 -24.45 -6.07 -0.62
N PRO A 687 -24.17 -5.35 0.49
CA PRO A 687 -24.55 -3.95 0.62
C PRO A 687 -23.97 -3.10 -0.52
N GLY A 688 -24.75 -2.13 -1.00
CA GLY A 688 -24.27 -1.12 -1.94
C GLY A 688 -23.38 -0.07 -1.28
N TYR A 689 -22.76 0.77 -2.11
CA TYR A 689 -21.99 1.93 -1.65
C TYR A 689 -22.83 2.89 -0.79
N SER A 690 -22.16 3.54 0.18
CA SER A 690 -22.76 4.52 1.08
C SER A 690 -21.71 5.56 1.48
N ASP A 691 -22.08 6.84 1.53
CA ASP A 691 -21.20 7.91 1.99
C ASP A 691 -20.68 7.70 3.43
N LYS A 692 -21.36 6.86 4.22
CA LYS A 692 -20.93 6.50 5.58
C LYS A 692 -19.56 5.81 5.62
N VAL A 693 -19.20 5.07 4.56
CA VAL A 693 -17.93 4.31 4.53
C VAL A 693 -16.76 5.15 4.04
N VAL A 694 -17.00 6.36 3.53
CA VAL A 694 -15.93 7.29 3.13
C VAL A 694 -15.12 7.71 4.36
N SER A 695 -13.82 7.96 4.19
CA SER A 695 -13.00 8.47 5.28
C SER A 695 -13.44 9.88 5.67
N SER A 696 -13.74 10.09 6.96
CA SER A 696 -13.93 11.44 7.51
C SER A 696 -12.62 12.17 7.81
N PHE A 697 -11.50 11.43 7.83
CA PHE A 697 -10.16 11.95 8.07
C PHE A 697 -9.43 12.13 6.74
N LYS A 698 -8.65 13.20 6.65
CA LYS A 698 -7.87 13.54 5.46
C LYS A 698 -6.41 13.67 5.85
N TRP A 699 -5.55 13.35 4.91
CA TRP A 699 -4.14 13.73 4.99
C TRP A 699 -4.02 15.26 5.10
N PRO A 700 -2.90 15.78 5.63
CA PRO A 700 -2.59 17.20 5.62
C PRO A 700 -2.68 17.77 4.21
N ALA A 701 -3.30 18.95 4.10
CA ALA A 701 -3.39 19.64 2.83
C ALA A 701 -1.99 19.92 2.25
N GLY A 702 -1.81 19.71 0.96
CA GLY A 702 -0.52 19.84 0.30
C GLY A 702 -0.57 19.59 -1.21
N PRO A 703 0.60 19.41 -1.84
CA PRO A 703 0.72 19.18 -3.28
C PRO A 703 -0.22 18.09 -3.80
N GLY A 704 -0.84 18.34 -4.97
CA GLY A 704 -1.69 17.38 -5.67
C GLY A 704 -3.09 17.21 -5.11
N ASP A 705 -3.47 17.96 -4.06
CA ASP A 705 -4.86 17.97 -3.61
C ASP A 705 -5.76 18.61 -4.68
N VAL A 706 -6.76 17.86 -5.12
CA VAL A 706 -7.77 18.40 -6.04
C VAL A 706 -8.76 19.27 -5.28
N VAL A 707 -8.94 20.50 -5.72
CA VAL A 707 -9.97 21.40 -5.17
C VAL A 707 -11.33 20.86 -5.62
N GLY A 708 -11.99 20.10 -4.74
CA GLY A 708 -13.26 19.49 -5.08
C GLY A 708 -14.29 20.52 -5.53
N ALA A 709 -14.92 20.29 -6.69
CA ALA A 709 -16.33 20.59 -6.84
C ALA A 709 -17.04 19.84 -5.70
N GLY A 710 -17.48 20.58 -4.68
CA GLY A 710 -17.87 19.99 -3.41
C GLY A 710 -18.92 18.88 -3.58
N ARG A 711 -18.59 17.64 -3.18
CA ARG A 711 -19.61 16.75 -2.61
C ARG A 711 -20.22 17.52 -1.45
N SER A 712 -21.53 17.79 -1.54
CA SER A 712 -22.21 18.88 -0.84
C SER A 712 -21.89 18.96 0.65
N ASN A 713 -20.96 19.84 1.00
CA ASN A 713 -20.97 20.50 2.30
C ASN A 713 -22.14 21.49 2.27
N ASN A 714 -23.27 21.09 2.84
CA ASN A 714 -24.30 22.06 3.21
C ASN A 714 -23.78 22.90 4.38
N GLY A 715 -23.14 24.02 4.04
CA GLY A 715 -22.73 25.08 4.95
C GLY A 715 -22.21 26.27 4.12
N GLY A 716 -23.10 27.23 3.83
CA GLY A 716 -22.95 28.14 2.70
C GLY A 716 -22.18 29.46 2.88
N GLY A 717 -22.12 30.20 1.77
CA GLY A 717 -21.80 31.63 1.60
C GLY A 717 -20.35 31.91 1.17
N GLY A 718 -20.01 32.55 0.06
CA GLY A 718 -20.75 33.20 -1.02
C GLY A 718 -19.78 33.92 -1.99
N GLY A 719 -20.15 33.96 -3.29
CA GLY A 719 -19.93 35.04 -4.28
C GLY A 719 -18.52 35.46 -4.73
N GLY A 720 -18.21 35.26 -6.03
CA GLY A 720 -17.18 36.00 -6.76
C GLY A 720 -17.00 35.55 -8.22
N ASN A 721 -17.33 36.42 -9.16
CA ASN A 721 -17.51 36.20 -10.61
C ASN A 721 -16.21 36.47 -11.40
N GLY A 722 -15.94 35.77 -12.53
CA GLY A 722 -14.86 36.14 -13.45
C GLY A 722 -14.65 35.18 -14.64
N SER A 723 -14.72 35.71 -15.84
CA SER A 723 -14.95 35.04 -17.14
C SER A 723 -13.82 35.25 -18.17
N GLY A 724 -13.69 34.32 -19.15
CA GLY A 724 -13.00 34.48 -20.46
C GLY A 724 -11.77 33.56 -20.59
N GLY A 725 -11.61 32.64 -21.56
CA GLY A 725 -11.83 32.65 -23.03
C GLY A 725 -10.46 32.93 -23.71
N GLY A 726 -9.91 32.24 -24.71
CA GLY A 726 -10.21 31.08 -25.56
C GLY A 726 -9.16 31.03 -26.72
N GLY A 727 -8.94 29.86 -27.34
CA GLY A 727 -8.25 29.64 -28.65
C GLY A 727 -6.71 29.60 -28.62
N GLY A 728 -5.97 28.80 -29.39
CA GLY A 728 -6.25 27.85 -30.48
C GLY A 728 -5.01 27.73 -31.40
N ASP A 729 -4.80 26.52 -31.96
CA ASP A 729 -4.06 26.14 -33.20
C ASP A 729 -2.51 26.13 -33.15
N GLU A 730 -1.75 25.07 -33.44
CA GLU A 730 -1.70 23.98 -34.47
C GLU A 730 -0.49 24.16 -35.42
N ASN A 731 0.09 23.01 -35.80
CA ASN A 731 0.96 22.69 -36.96
C ASN A 731 2.47 22.45 -36.71
N VAL A 732 3.20 21.50 -37.31
CA VAL A 732 2.99 20.18 -37.97
C VAL A 732 4.36 19.79 -38.60
N ALA A 733 4.74 18.51 -38.41
CA ALA A 733 5.57 17.61 -39.25
C ALA A 733 7.06 17.83 -39.58
N GLY A 734 7.81 16.70 -39.57
CA GLY A 734 8.50 16.26 -40.80
C GLY A 734 9.85 15.52 -40.71
N SER A 735 9.85 14.25 -40.31
CA SER A 735 10.51 13.06 -40.93
C SER A 735 11.94 13.10 -41.53
N LEU A 736 12.80 12.09 -41.23
CA LEU A 736 13.21 10.97 -42.12
C LEU A 736 14.51 10.23 -41.69
N ARG A 737 14.33 8.93 -41.37
CA ARG A 737 15.16 7.69 -41.48
C ARG A 737 16.57 7.75 -42.13
N ALA A 738 17.52 6.93 -41.62
CA ALA A 738 17.86 5.60 -42.19
C ALA A 738 19.13 4.89 -41.60
N GLY A 739 18.96 3.63 -41.15
CA GLY A 739 19.86 2.45 -41.31
C GLY A 739 21.11 2.33 -40.40
N GLY A 740 21.52 1.19 -39.84
CA GLY A 740 21.12 -0.22 -39.92
C GLY A 740 22.30 -1.14 -39.56
N SER A 741 22.03 -2.19 -38.78
CA SER A 741 22.76 -3.47 -38.65
C SER A 741 24.13 -3.51 -37.91
N LEU A 742 24.10 -3.77 -36.59
CA LEU A 742 25.16 -4.50 -35.85
C LEU A 742 24.72 -5.15 -34.49
N LEU A 743 23.40 -5.29 -34.23
CA LEU A 743 22.83 -5.44 -32.86
C LEU A 743 22.85 -6.83 -32.19
N SER A 744 22.94 -7.95 -32.90
CA SER A 744 22.41 -9.21 -32.32
C SER A 744 23.26 -9.93 -31.26
N PHE A 745 24.44 -9.43 -30.87
CA PHE A 745 25.36 -10.18 -29.99
C PHE A 745 25.49 -9.68 -28.55
N LEU A 746 25.09 -8.43 -28.25
CA LEU A 746 25.22 -7.85 -26.90
C LEU A 746 23.93 -7.94 -26.06
N MET A 747 22.76 -8.07 -26.68
CA MET A 747 21.46 -8.20 -25.99
C MET A 747 21.20 -9.61 -25.42
N PHE A 748 21.92 -10.64 -25.90
CA PHE A 748 21.68 -12.04 -25.53
C PHE A 748 22.09 -12.40 -24.10
N THR A 749 23.04 -11.67 -23.51
CA THR A 749 23.52 -11.92 -22.14
C THR A 749 22.58 -11.38 -21.06
N MET A 750 21.65 -10.47 -21.38
CA MET A 750 20.69 -9.93 -20.41
C MET A 750 19.39 -10.71 -20.28
N VAL A 751 19.01 -11.54 -21.24
CA VAL A 751 17.80 -12.39 -21.12
C VAL A 751 17.89 -13.34 -19.90
N LEU A 752 19.11 -13.69 -19.46
CA LEU A 752 19.34 -14.47 -18.24
C LEU A 752 19.18 -13.65 -16.94
N VAL A 753 19.20 -12.31 -17.00
CA VAL A 753 19.02 -11.42 -15.84
C VAL A 753 17.59 -10.87 -15.74
N PHE A 754 16.78 -11.00 -16.79
CA PHE A 754 15.36 -10.62 -16.79
C PHE A 754 14.41 -11.77 -16.45
N VAL A 755 14.92 -13.02 -16.46
CA VAL A 755 14.20 -14.23 -15.98
C VAL A 755 14.63 -14.62 -14.56
N MET A 756 15.56 -13.86 -13.96
CA MET A 756 15.99 -13.93 -12.56
C MET A 756 15.59 -12.64 -11.86
#